data_AF-A0A2H0XC80-F1
#
_entry.id   AF-A0A2H0XC80-F1
#
_cell.length_a   1.000
_cell.length_b   1.000
_cell.length_c   1.000
_cell.angle_alpha   90.00
_cell.angle_beta   90.00
_cell.angle_gamma   90.00
#
_symmetry.space_group_name_H-M   'P 1'
#
loop_
_entity.id
_entity.type
_entity.pdbx_description
1 polymer ?
#
loop_
_entity_poly.entity_id
_entity_poly.type
_entity_poly.pdbx_seq_one_letter_code
_entity_poly.pdbx_strand_id
1 'polypeptide(L)'
;MPAKKRKVTHRKKRHSSNLLRLFVLFVFSLVALLLSLYSKSTKISKSEAVFLPPVNEISILELKYLPAGPGGTLDSQETGLSFSLSEVRDKINSFSGGLASALMSGTSNIYSTSGPYLNYRILESNEYLIPVPKSTTFKNTASIPYPDNFSMLSNIKDGKSICHYVDQLGVKEVWVWMYHSAKVVPIESNMSMGLSSKNYWNYKTYGDVSNSDKTNDLPTCQRSYTVYEYNYGRGVGEAMENHTHQIESLFSFMDGTVGFIPSVYNANSLSSYTEAQKENMLFRKFTGVGLNGRISNQGCGWTHFPPNARYDYDWNNSLSSNSNCNSWYLGNTAVFISINCASWGCPDSNTGLNFKKWWMQRIPGKENGLNFSGLKIRNWWEFVGDFDKALADGRSLVNWAAEYYQNSEFLGSPTTTKTRSNINFDVGYGRVDPSIPEDNFSVRFKRIVTFDSGNYQFKVLADGGYKVYIDDVLKIDISQTSSVTPNISNFDISAGPHIIKVDYYNRLGKASLKFEYKKGLISVCKLGAVDTVGCNQVGSCRGAYRSCGGDGTWGPCSKVASAEICGDGLDNNCDGVVDDRCPVTTNLTGQVCSSPWTTTTKGCTCVGAARYCNPYYNDGLVTGQRWTRCFPSPENNCQS
;
A
#
# COMPACT_ATOMS: atom_id res chain seq x y z
N MET A 1 -56.34 -68.18 49.51
CA MET A 1 -56.82 -69.28 48.64
C MET A 1 -57.56 -68.67 47.45
N PRO A 2 -57.36 -69.17 46.22
CA PRO A 2 -57.55 -68.37 45.00
C PRO A 2 -58.95 -68.52 44.39
N ALA A 3 -59.43 -67.49 43.69
CA ALA A 3 -60.57 -67.62 42.79
C ALA A 3 -60.33 -66.86 41.47
N LYS A 4 -60.72 -67.54 40.39
CA LYS A 4 -60.36 -67.34 38.99
C LYS A 4 -61.00 -66.10 38.32
N LYS A 5 -60.29 -65.65 37.30
CA LYS A 5 -60.66 -64.75 36.18
C LYS A 5 -62.11 -64.86 35.69
N ARG A 6 -62.67 -63.72 35.26
CA ARG A 6 -63.54 -63.67 34.06
C ARG A 6 -63.40 -62.35 33.31
N LYS A 7 -63.13 -62.45 32.01
CA LYS A 7 -63.22 -61.38 31.00
C LYS A 7 -64.67 -60.95 30.81
N VAL A 8 -64.89 -59.64 30.62
CA VAL A 8 -66.07 -59.11 29.92
C VAL A 8 -65.58 -58.16 28.83
N THR A 9 -66.03 -58.42 27.61
CA THR A 9 -65.88 -57.61 26.40
C THR A 9 -67.10 -56.72 26.22
N HIS A 10 -66.94 -55.42 25.91
CA HIS A 10 -67.48 -54.79 24.68
C HIS A 10 -67.31 -53.25 24.63
N ARG A 11 -66.66 -52.81 23.55
CA ARG A 11 -67.16 -51.82 22.57
C ARG A 11 -67.51 -50.40 23.08
N LYS A 12 -66.52 -49.50 23.03
CA LYS A 12 -66.70 -48.07 22.66
C LYS A 12 -65.34 -47.40 22.44
N LYS A 13 -65.05 -47.02 21.18
CA LYS A 13 -64.22 -45.86 20.74
C LYS A 13 -63.76 -46.03 19.28
N ARG A 14 -64.72 -46.14 18.35
CA ARG A 14 -64.46 -45.99 16.90
C ARG A 14 -64.38 -44.51 16.48
N HIS A 15 -64.66 -43.57 17.39
CA HIS A 15 -64.56 -42.11 17.16
C HIS A 15 -63.17 -41.52 17.44
N SER A 16 -62.32 -42.17 18.24
CA SER A 16 -60.98 -41.64 18.54
C SER A 16 -59.98 -41.84 17.41
N SER A 17 -60.18 -42.82 16.51
CA SER A 17 -59.22 -43.07 15.41
C SER A 17 -59.33 -42.04 14.28
N ASN A 18 -60.52 -41.46 14.05
CA ASN A 18 -60.68 -40.45 13.00
C ASN A 18 -60.16 -39.09 13.45
N LEU A 19 -60.37 -38.69 14.71
CA LEU A 19 -59.75 -37.49 15.27
C LEU A 19 -58.22 -37.60 15.35
N LEU A 20 -57.69 -38.78 15.72
CA LEU A 20 -56.24 -39.00 15.73
C LEU A 20 -55.65 -38.95 14.32
N ARG A 21 -56.35 -39.50 13.30
CA ARG A 21 -55.92 -39.40 11.90
C ARG A 21 -55.97 -37.97 11.36
N LEU A 22 -57.00 -37.20 11.69
CA LEU A 22 -57.10 -35.78 11.33
C LEU A 22 -56.02 -34.94 12.03
N PHE A 23 -55.73 -35.22 13.30
CA PHE A 23 -54.67 -34.54 14.05
C PHE A 23 -53.29 -34.86 13.49
N VAL A 24 -53.02 -36.13 13.16
CA VAL A 24 -51.77 -36.55 12.53
C VAL A 24 -51.61 -35.91 11.15
N LEU A 25 -52.65 -35.90 10.31
CA LEU A 25 -52.62 -35.22 9.01
C LEU A 25 -52.40 -33.71 9.14
N PHE A 26 -53.02 -33.06 10.13
CA PHE A 26 -52.82 -31.64 10.41
C PHE A 26 -51.40 -31.33 10.85
N VAL A 27 -50.81 -32.15 11.74
CA VAL A 27 -49.41 -32.02 12.17
C VAL A 27 -48.46 -32.24 11.00
N PHE A 28 -48.70 -33.25 10.14
CA PHE A 28 -47.87 -33.47 8.95
C PHE A 28 -47.97 -32.30 7.95
N SER A 29 -49.16 -31.74 7.74
CA SER A 29 -49.33 -30.54 6.91
C SER A 29 -48.65 -29.31 7.52
N LEU A 30 -48.70 -29.14 8.84
CA LEU A 30 -48.05 -28.03 9.53
C LEU A 30 -46.53 -28.16 9.46
N VAL A 31 -45.99 -29.37 9.62
CA VAL A 31 -44.56 -29.67 9.47
C VAL A 31 -44.11 -29.48 8.03
N ALA A 32 -44.90 -29.90 7.04
CA ALA A 32 -44.60 -29.66 5.62
C ALA A 32 -44.64 -28.16 5.25
N LEU A 33 -45.58 -27.40 5.83
CA LEU A 33 -45.66 -25.94 5.67
C LEU A 33 -44.48 -25.24 6.35
N LEU A 34 -44.10 -25.67 7.56
CA LEU A 34 -42.91 -25.18 8.28
C LEU A 34 -41.62 -25.52 7.53
N LEU A 35 -41.49 -26.72 6.96
CA LEU A 35 -40.36 -27.11 6.11
C LEU A 35 -40.33 -26.33 4.78
N SER A 36 -41.50 -26.02 4.20
CA SER A 36 -41.63 -25.17 3.01
C SER A 36 -41.27 -23.71 3.30
N LEU A 37 -41.68 -23.18 4.45
CA LEU A 37 -41.33 -21.84 4.92
C LEU A 37 -39.86 -21.76 5.32
N TYR A 38 -39.29 -22.81 5.92
CA TYR A 38 -37.86 -22.93 6.21
C TYR A 38 -37.03 -23.03 4.93
N SER A 39 -37.50 -23.79 3.93
CA SER A 39 -36.92 -23.87 2.58
C SER A 39 -37.00 -22.54 1.83
N LYS A 40 -38.09 -21.77 1.97
CA LYS A 40 -38.22 -20.43 1.38
C LYS A 40 -37.39 -19.37 2.12
N SER A 41 -37.26 -19.46 3.44
CA SER A 41 -36.40 -18.57 4.24
C SER A 41 -34.91 -18.85 4.05
N THR A 42 -34.54 -20.07 3.65
CA THR A 42 -33.15 -20.44 3.29
C THR A 42 -32.84 -20.24 1.80
N LYS A 43 -33.82 -19.74 1.03
CA LYS A 43 -33.62 -19.14 -0.31
C LYS A 43 -33.39 -17.63 -0.24
N ILE A 44 -32.96 -17.10 0.90
CA ILE A 44 -32.04 -15.94 0.86
C ILE A 44 -30.83 -16.43 0.06
N SER A 45 -30.49 -15.74 -1.01
CA SER A 45 -29.34 -16.08 -1.85
C SER A 45 -28.15 -16.39 -0.95
N LYS A 46 -27.78 -17.66 -0.85
CA LYS A 46 -26.40 -17.99 -0.53
C LYS A 46 -25.63 -17.38 -1.68
N SER A 47 -25.11 -16.16 -1.49
CA SER A 47 -23.93 -15.75 -2.23
C SER A 47 -22.98 -16.92 -2.06
N GLU A 48 -22.62 -17.60 -3.14
CA GLU A 48 -21.49 -18.52 -3.11
C GLU A 48 -20.37 -17.73 -2.45
N ALA A 49 -20.01 -18.10 -1.23
CA ALA A 49 -18.92 -17.46 -0.55
C ALA A 49 -17.70 -17.77 -1.41
N VAL A 50 -17.23 -16.76 -2.13
CA VAL A 50 -16.02 -16.85 -2.94
C VAL A 50 -14.92 -17.32 -2.00
N PHE A 51 -14.49 -18.58 -2.17
CA PHE A 51 -13.40 -19.12 -1.37
C PHE A 51 -12.12 -18.51 -1.91
N LEU A 52 -11.67 -17.45 -1.25
CA LEU A 52 -10.39 -16.83 -1.56
C LEU A 52 -9.26 -17.72 -1.02
N PRO A 53 -8.14 -17.81 -1.73
CA PRO A 53 -6.98 -18.56 -1.28
C PRO A 53 -6.45 -17.99 0.05
N PRO A 54 -5.65 -18.77 0.81
CA PRO A 54 -5.00 -18.29 2.02
C PRO A 54 -4.23 -16.97 1.79
N VAL A 55 -4.14 -16.12 2.82
CA VAL A 55 -3.47 -14.80 2.71
C VAL A 55 -2.01 -14.88 2.25
N ASN A 56 -1.35 -16.01 2.49
CA ASN A 56 0.03 -16.25 2.10
C ASN A 56 0.17 -17.05 0.78
N GLU A 57 -0.92 -17.43 0.12
CA GLU A 57 -0.88 -17.95 -1.25
C GLU A 57 -0.93 -16.79 -2.25
N ILE A 58 0.01 -16.79 -3.19
CA ILE A 58 0.08 -15.91 -4.34
C ILE A 58 -0.41 -16.71 -5.55
N SER A 59 -1.71 -16.60 -5.84
CA SER A 59 -2.29 -17.20 -7.04
C SER A 59 -1.95 -16.33 -8.25
N ILE A 60 -1.43 -16.97 -9.30
CA ILE A 60 -0.87 -16.31 -10.48
C ILE A 60 -1.75 -16.62 -11.71
N LEU A 61 -2.06 -15.59 -12.49
CA LEU A 61 -2.51 -15.74 -13.86
C LEU A 61 -1.31 -15.59 -14.80
N GLU A 62 -0.99 -16.60 -15.59
CA GLU A 62 0.09 -16.54 -16.57
C GLU A 62 -0.46 -16.25 -17.97
N LEU A 63 0.13 -15.27 -18.66
CA LEU A 63 -0.17 -14.90 -20.05
C LEU A 63 1.11 -15.05 -20.88
N LYS A 64 1.04 -15.76 -22.02
CA LYS A 64 2.19 -16.04 -22.89
C LYS A 64 1.91 -15.49 -24.28
N TYR A 65 2.61 -14.45 -24.69
CA TYR A 65 2.50 -13.87 -26.04
C TYR A 65 3.64 -14.38 -26.91
N LEU A 66 3.32 -15.30 -27.82
CA LEU A 66 4.26 -16.04 -28.67
C LEU A 66 3.92 -15.80 -30.15
N PRO A 67 4.24 -14.63 -30.71
CA PRO A 67 3.81 -14.25 -32.06
C PRO A 67 4.29 -15.30 -33.05
N ALA A 68 3.37 -15.99 -33.72
CA ALA A 68 3.71 -17.10 -34.59
C ALA A 68 4.23 -16.61 -35.95
N GLY A 69 5.42 -17.05 -36.31
CA GLY A 69 6.04 -16.87 -37.62
C GLY A 69 5.91 -18.12 -38.50
N PRO A 70 6.50 -18.10 -39.70
CA PRO A 70 6.51 -19.23 -40.62
C PRO A 70 7.14 -20.49 -40.01
N GLY A 71 6.71 -21.66 -40.46
CA GLY A 71 7.36 -22.94 -40.12
C GLY A 71 7.30 -23.34 -38.63
N GLY A 72 6.33 -22.83 -37.86
CA GLY A 72 6.21 -23.16 -36.44
C GLY A 72 7.26 -22.49 -35.55
N THR A 73 7.78 -21.34 -35.99
CA THR A 73 8.74 -20.51 -35.25
C THR A 73 8.08 -19.26 -34.69
N LEU A 74 8.79 -18.54 -33.83
CA LEU A 74 8.43 -17.16 -33.49
C LEU A 74 8.61 -16.25 -34.70
N ASP A 75 7.76 -15.24 -34.82
CA ASP A 75 7.95 -14.17 -35.78
C ASP A 75 9.21 -13.37 -35.40
N SER A 76 10.30 -13.60 -36.12
CA SER A 76 11.58 -12.93 -35.90
C SER A 76 11.56 -11.45 -36.25
N GLN A 77 10.65 -11.01 -37.13
CA GLN A 77 10.45 -9.59 -37.45
C GLN A 77 9.74 -8.86 -36.32
N GLU A 78 8.94 -9.56 -35.52
CA GLU A 78 8.26 -9.01 -34.36
C GLU A 78 9.12 -9.08 -33.10
N THR A 79 9.68 -10.26 -32.84
CA THR A 79 10.32 -10.59 -31.57
C THR A 79 11.82 -10.34 -31.56
N GLY A 80 12.47 -10.29 -32.72
CA GLY A 80 13.93 -10.31 -32.84
C GLY A 80 14.56 -11.66 -32.45
N LEU A 81 13.74 -12.70 -32.24
CA LEU A 81 14.15 -14.03 -31.80
C LEU A 81 13.71 -15.08 -32.83
N SER A 82 14.44 -16.20 -32.90
CA SER A 82 14.21 -17.25 -33.90
C SER A 82 13.94 -18.63 -33.29
N PHE A 83 13.46 -18.69 -32.06
CA PHE A 83 13.08 -19.95 -31.42
C PHE A 83 11.91 -20.61 -32.16
N SER A 84 11.86 -21.94 -32.18
CA SER A 84 10.63 -22.65 -32.49
C SER A 84 9.58 -22.39 -31.41
N LEU A 85 8.29 -22.52 -31.76
CA LEU A 85 7.20 -22.41 -30.80
C LEU A 85 7.27 -23.49 -29.72
N SER A 86 7.86 -24.66 -30.00
CA SER A 86 8.07 -25.71 -29.00
C SER A 86 9.16 -25.29 -28.00
N GLU A 87 10.31 -24.84 -28.49
CA GLU A 87 11.44 -24.44 -27.64
C GLU A 87 11.06 -23.29 -26.70
N VAL A 88 10.36 -22.27 -27.18
CA VAL A 88 9.96 -21.15 -26.32
C VAL A 88 8.91 -21.56 -25.28
N ARG A 89 8.00 -22.49 -25.59
CA ARG A 89 7.04 -23.04 -24.61
C ARG A 89 7.76 -23.81 -23.51
N ASP A 90 8.69 -24.68 -23.88
CA ASP A 90 9.48 -25.46 -22.90
C ASP A 90 10.32 -24.53 -22.02
N LYS A 91 10.90 -23.49 -22.62
CA LYS A 91 11.67 -22.46 -21.91
C LYS A 91 10.79 -21.71 -20.91
N ILE A 92 9.61 -21.23 -21.30
CA ILE A 92 8.69 -20.54 -20.40
C ILE A 92 8.21 -21.46 -19.28
N ASN A 93 7.80 -22.70 -19.57
CA ASN A 93 7.37 -23.65 -18.55
C ASN A 93 8.46 -23.88 -17.49
N SER A 94 9.72 -24.04 -17.94
CA SER A 94 10.88 -24.14 -17.05
C SER A 94 11.10 -22.87 -16.23
N PHE A 95 10.99 -21.70 -16.86
CA PHE A 95 11.19 -20.43 -16.20
C PHE A 95 10.12 -20.11 -15.17
N SER A 96 8.85 -20.35 -15.46
CA SER A 96 7.76 -20.11 -14.52
C SER A 96 7.86 -21.00 -13.29
N GLY A 97 8.16 -22.30 -13.50
CA GLY A 97 8.40 -23.21 -12.38
C GLY A 97 9.64 -22.83 -11.55
N GLY A 98 10.73 -22.46 -12.22
CA GLY A 98 11.96 -22.00 -11.59
C GLY A 98 11.79 -20.69 -10.81
N LEU A 99 11.04 -19.73 -11.37
CA LEU A 99 10.72 -18.45 -10.75
C LEU A 99 9.84 -18.64 -9.51
N ALA A 100 8.75 -19.39 -9.61
CA ALA A 100 7.89 -19.70 -8.46
C ALA A 100 8.70 -20.35 -7.33
N SER A 101 9.57 -21.31 -7.67
CA SER A 101 10.45 -21.97 -6.71
C SER A 101 11.45 -21.01 -6.06
N ALA A 102 12.06 -20.11 -6.86
CA ALA A 102 13.00 -19.10 -6.37
C ALA A 102 12.33 -18.07 -5.45
N LEU A 103 11.12 -17.60 -5.79
CA LEU A 103 10.34 -16.66 -4.98
C LEU A 103 9.91 -17.29 -3.65
N MET A 104 9.41 -18.52 -3.67
CA MET A 104 9.11 -19.27 -2.46
C MET A 104 10.38 -19.39 -1.59
N SER A 105 11.48 -19.87 -2.16
CA SER A 105 12.76 -19.99 -1.44
C SER A 105 13.27 -18.67 -0.87
N GLY A 106 13.07 -17.55 -1.58
CA GLY A 106 13.41 -16.21 -1.11
C GLY A 106 12.61 -15.77 0.12
N THR A 107 11.39 -16.29 0.30
CA THR A 107 10.53 -15.95 1.45
C THR A 107 10.71 -16.90 2.64
N SER A 108 11.57 -17.92 2.50
CA SER A 108 12.18 -18.55 3.67
C SER A 108 13.07 -17.51 4.32
N ASN A 109 13.12 -17.43 5.65
CA ASN A 109 13.95 -16.43 6.31
C ASN A 109 15.00 -17.09 7.18
N ILE A 110 16.10 -16.38 7.47
CA ILE A 110 17.19 -16.90 8.31
C ILE A 110 16.85 -16.98 9.80
N TYR A 111 15.67 -16.50 10.20
CA TYR A 111 15.27 -16.36 11.60
C TYR A 111 14.41 -17.53 12.10
N SER A 112 13.83 -18.32 11.20
CA SER A 112 12.92 -19.43 11.53
C SER A 112 13.12 -20.61 10.59
N THR A 113 12.91 -21.81 11.11
CA THR A 113 12.92 -23.06 10.32
C THR A 113 11.55 -23.39 9.70
N SER A 114 10.56 -22.49 9.84
CA SER A 114 9.18 -22.69 9.37
C SER A 114 9.00 -22.79 7.84
N GLY A 115 10.07 -22.77 7.06
CA GLY A 115 10.02 -22.76 5.59
C GLY A 115 9.56 -21.41 5.02
N PRO A 116 9.15 -21.39 3.74
CA PRO A 116 8.74 -20.18 3.05
C PRO A 116 7.43 -19.61 3.59
N TYR A 117 7.34 -18.28 3.71
CA TYR A 117 6.09 -17.63 4.12
C TYR A 117 5.07 -17.60 2.97
N LEU A 118 5.50 -17.22 1.76
CA LEU A 118 4.64 -17.12 0.59
C LEU A 118 4.67 -18.42 -0.23
N ASN A 119 3.51 -18.83 -0.71
CA ASN A 119 3.34 -19.96 -1.63
C ASN A 119 2.91 -19.44 -3.00
N TYR A 120 3.70 -19.68 -4.05
CA TYR A 120 3.39 -19.21 -5.40
C TYR A 120 2.77 -20.34 -6.20
N ARG A 121 1.59 -20.08 -6.79
CA ARG A 121 0.83 -21.09 -7.54
C ARG A 121 0.27 -20.50 -8.84
N ILE A 122 0.69 -21.06 -9.96
CA ILE A 122 0.08 -20.77 -11.26
C ILE A 122 -1.30 -21.39 -11.29
N LEU A 123 -2.32 -20.53 -11.31
CA LEU A 123 -3.73 -20.91 -11.32
C LEU A 123 -4.17 -21.27 -12.74
N GLU A 124 -3.81 -20.43 -13.70
CA GLU A 124 -4.17 -20.58 -15.11
C GLU A 124 -3.04 -20.04 -15.99
N SER A 125 -2.83 -20.66 -17.16
CA SER A 125 -1.83 -20.26 -18.14
C SER A 125 -2.46 -20.16 -19.52
N ASN A 126 -2.44 -18.96 -20.09
CA ASN A 126 -3.08 -18.63 -21.36
C ASN A 126 -2.05 -18.25 -22.41
N GLU A 127 -2.11 -18.91 -23.56
CA GLU A 127 -1.20 -18.67 -24.69
C GLU A 127 -1.90 -17.92 -25.82
N TYR A 128 -1.19 -16.94 -26.38
CA TYR A 128 -1.61 -16.12 -27.50
C TYR A 128 -0.55 -16.17 -28.59
N LEU A 129 -0.92 -16.64 -29.79
CA LEU A 129 -0.01 -16.74 -30.94
C LEU A 129 0.09 -15.43 -31.75
N ILE A 130 -0.14 -14.31 -31.09
CA ILE A 130 -0.20 -12.97 -31.69
C ILE A 130 0.81 -12.05 -30.99
N PRO A 131 1.22 -10.94 -31.66
CA PRO A 131 1.95 -9.86 -31.01
C PRO A 131 1.27 -9.40 -29.72
N VAL A 132 2.08 -9.04 -28.73
CA VAL A 132 1.56 -8.35 -27.55
C VAL A 132 0.91 -7.02 -27.98
N PRO A 133 -0.29 -6.68 -27.47
CA PRO A 133 -0.87 -5.36 -27.68
C PRO A 133 0.09 -4.25 -27.23
N LYS A 134 0.21 -3.18 -28.02
CA LYS A 134 1.17 -2.09 -27.80
C LYS A 134 0.43 -0.82 -27.45
N SER A 135 0.89 -0.12 -26.43
CA SER A 135 0.33 1.15 -26.03
C SER A 135 0.56 2.21 -27.11
N THR A 136 -0.49 2.96 -27.43
CA THR A 136 -0.37 4.13 -28.31
C THR A 136 0.07 5.38 -27.54
N THR A 137 -0.11 5.37 -26.21
CA THR A 137 0.11 6.51 -25.32
C THR A 137 1.42 6.39 -24.55
N PHE A 138 1.72 5.21 -24.01
CA PHE A 138 2.88 4.98 -23.16
C PHE A 138 4.03 4.40 -23.97
N LYS A 139 5.13 5.16 -24.03
CA LYS A 139 6.32 4.83 -24.80
C LYS A 139 7.55 5.20 -23.98
N ASN A 140 8.64 4.47 -24.17
CA ASN A 140 9.92 4.85 -23.60
C ASN A 140 10.49 6.10 -24.28
N THR A 141 11.63 6.59 -23.80
CA THR A 141 12.31 7.79 -24.33
C THR A 141 12.73 7.68 -25.80
N ALA A 142 12.88 6.46 -26.31
CA ALA A 142 13.16 6.18 -27.73
C ALA A 142 11.89 6.03 -28.58
N SER A 143 10.71 6.38 -28.04
CA SER A 143 9.40 6.24 -28.71
C SER A 143 9.00 4.79 -29.04
N ILE A 144 9.63 3.80 -28.40
CA ILE A 144 9.21 2.39 -28.48
C ILE A 144 8.07 2.19 -27.48
N PRO A 145 6.93 1.60 -27.90
CA PRO A 145 5.79 1.45 -27.02
C PRO A 145 6.03 0.39 -25.92
N TYR A 146 5.40 0.62 -24.76
CA TYR A 146 5.19 -0.42 -23.76
C TYR A 146 3.98 -1.29 -24.14
N PRO A 147 3.76 -2.45 -23.50
CA PRO A 147 2.52 -3.20 -23.66
C PRO A 147 1.28 -2.38 -23.29
N ASP A 148 0.19 -2.62 -24.01
CA ASP A 148 -1.12 -2.10 -23.64
C ASP A 148 -1.75 -3.04 -22.60
N ASN A 149 -1.28 -2.91 -21.36
CA ASN A 149 -1.74 -3.73 -20.25
C ASN A 149 -3.24 -3.61 -20.03
N PHE A 150 -3.83 -2.43 -20.23
CA PHE A 150 -5.26 -2.23 -20.10
C PHE A 150 -6.04 -3.12 -21.07
N SER A 151 -5.65 -3.10 -22.34
CA SER A 151 -6.27 -3.93 -23.38
C SER A 151 -6.07 -5.42 -23.11
N MET A 152 -4.84 -5.83 -22.80
CA MET A 152 -4.48 -7.23 -22.48
C MET A 152 -5.29 -7.81 -21.33
N LEU A 153 -5.51 -7.01 -20.28
CA LEU A 153 -6.16 -7.45 -19.04
C LEU A 153 -7.67 -7.23 -19.05
N SER A 154 -8.19 -6.42 -19.98
CA SER A 154 -9.64 -6.25 -20.15
C SER A 154 -10.28 -7.43 -20.88
N ASN A 155 -9.54 -8.07 -21.79
CA ASN A 155 -10.03 -9.15 -22.63
C ASN A 155 -9.04 -10.33 -22.65
N ILE A 156 -9.03 -11.10 -21.57
CA ILE A 156 -8.31 -12.37 -21.47
C ILE A 156 -9.16 -13.45 -22.17
N LYS A 157 -8.54 -14.61 -22.42
CA LYS A 157 -9.17 -15.81 -22.99
C LYS A 157 -10.59 -16.07 -22.44
N ASP A 158 -11.47 -16.50 -23.34
CA ASP A 158 -12.89 -16.79 -23.08
C ASP A 158 -13.72 -15.57 -22.64
N GLY A 159 -13.27 -14.35 -22.95
CA GLY A 159 -14.00 -13.10 -22.67
C GLY A 159 -13.96 -12.68 -21.20
N LYS A 160 -13.03 -13.23 -20.41
CA LYS A 160 -12.84 -12.87 -19.01
C LYS A 160 -11.99 -11.59 -18.89
N SER A 161 -12.30 -10.73 -17.93
CA SER A 161 -11.41 -9.63 -17.55
C SER A 161 -10.53 -10.03 -16.37
N ILE A 162 -9.48 -9.26 -16.10
CA ILE A 162 -8.60 -9.50 -14.95
C ILE A 162 -9.37 -9.45 -13.62
N CYS A 163 -10.44 -8.66 -13.51
CA CYS A 163 -11.24 -8.59 -12.29
C CYS A 163 -12.04 -9.86 -12.02
N HIS A 164 -12.35 -10.67 -13.04
CA HIS A 164 -12.86 -12.03 -12.80
C HIS A 164 -11.84 -12.84 -12.00
N TYR A 165 -10.57 -12.84 -12.41
CA TYR A 165 -9.51 -13.59 -11.75
C TYR A 165 -9.16 -13.02 -10.37
N VAL A 166 -9.03 -11.71 -10.25
CA VAL A 166 -8.64 -11.04 -8.99
C VAL A 166 -9.76 -11.12 -7.96
N ASP A 167 -10.98 -10.72 -8.32
CA ASP A 167 -12.06 -10.59 -7.35
C ASP A 167 -12.75 -11.91 -7.03
N GLN A 168 -12.80 -12.85 -7.99
CA GLN A 168 -13.49 -14.13 -7.83
C GLN A 168 -12.55 -15.32 -7.61
N LEU A 169 -11.32 -15.28 -8.11
CA LEU A 169 -10.37 -16.40 -7.95
C LEU A 169 -9.18 -16.05 -7.05
N GLY A 170 -9.09 -14.82 -6.57
CA GLY A 170 -8.03 -14.38 -5.67
C GLY A 170 -6.65 -14.28 -6.31
N VAL A 171 -6.58 -14.07 -7.63
CA VAL A 171 -5.32 -13.79 -8.31
C VAL A 171 -4.70 -12.51 -7.75
N LYS A 172 -3.42 -12.58 -7.38
CA LYS A 172 -2.64 -11.44 -6.86
C LYS A 172 -1.57 -10.98 -7.84
N GLU A 173 -1.14 -11.87 -8.73
CA GLU A 173 -0.10 -11.58 -9.70
C GLU A 173 -0.50 -12.03 -11.11
N VAL A 174 -0.11 -11.24 -12.10
CA VAL A 174 -0.19 -11.58 -13.52
C VAL A 174 1.21 -11.67 -14.06
N TRP A 175 1.58 -12.84 -14.57
CA TRP A 175 2.89 -13.11 -15.14
C TRP A 175 2.77 -13.08 -16.67
N VAL A 176 3.33 -12.07 -17.31
CA VAL A 176 3.28 -11.91 -18.76
C VAL A 176 4.62 -12.31 -19.36
N TRP A 177 4.69 -13.48 -19.98
CA TRP A 177 5.85 -13.88 -20.78
C TRP A 177 5.73 -13.33 -22.19
N MET A 178 6.68 -12.45 -22.53
CA MET A 178 6.76 -11.76 -23.81
C MET A 178 8.22 -11.54 -24.23
N TYR A 179 8.45 -10.65 -25.18
CA TYR A 179 9.74 -10.36 -25.79
C TYR A 179 10.07 -8.87 -25.68
N HIS A 180 11.36 -8.54 -25.75
CA HIS A 180 11.82 -7.16 -25.90
C HIS A 180 12.43 -7.03 -27.29
N SER A 181 11.90 -6.11 -28.09
CA SER A 181 12.42 -5.80 -29.43
C SER A 181 12.36 -4.30 -29.72
N ALA A 182 12.78 -3.89 -30.91
CA ALA A 182 12.61 -2.51 -31.37
C ALA A 182 11.14 -2.06 -31.49
N LYS A 183 10.18 -2.99 -31.33
CA LYS A 183 8.74 -2.73 -31.46
C LYS A 183 7.98 -2.68 -30.14
N VAL A 184 8.54 -3.21 -29.05
CA VAL A 184 7.93 -3.20 -27.72
C VAL A 184 8.99 -3.42 -26.64
N VAL A 185 8.88 -2.69 -25.54
CA VAL A 185 9.74 -2.85 -24.35
C VAL A 185 8.87 -3.27 -23.17
N PRO A 186 9.20 -4.35 -22.44
CA PRO A 186 8.44 -4.74 -21.25
C PRO A 186 8.67 -3.78 -20.07
N ILE A 187 7.65 -3.62 -19.24
CA ILE A 187 7.66 -2.97 -17.93
C ILE A 187 7.92 -4.03 -16.86
N GLU A 188 8.93 -3.81 -16.03
CA GLU A 188 9.35 -4.82 -15.05
C GLU A 188 8.20 -5.24 -14.12
N SER A 189 7.58 -4.27 -13.44
CA SER A 189 6.42 -4.50 -12.58
C SER A 189 5.51 -3.28 -12.55
N ASN A 190 4.20 -3.52 -12.58
CA ASN A 190 3.16 -2.50 -12.48
C ASN A 190 2.02 -2.99 -11.59
N MET A 191 1.51 -2.19 -10.66
CA MET A 191 0.57 -2.67 -9.63
C MET A 191 -0.75 -1.92 -9.65
N SER A 192 -1.88 -2.59 -9.84
CA SER A 192 -3.20 -2.00 -9.67
C SER A 192 -3.58 -1.97 -8.18
N MET A 193 -4.00 -0.80 -7.70
CA MET A 193 -4.50 -0.61 -6.34
C MET A 193 -5.98 -0.96 -6.31
N GLY A 194 -6.36 -1.93 -5.49
CA GLY A 194 -7.75 -2.37 -5.35
C GLY A 194 -8.67 -1.26 -4.85
N LEU A 195 -9.97 -1.35 -5.17
CA LEU A 195 -10.97 -0.43 -4.65
C LEU A 195 -11.07 -0.44 -3.12
N SER A 196 -10.75 -1.56 -2.46
CA SER A 196 -10.65 -1.62 -1.00
C SER A 196 -9.52 -0.75 -0.45
N SER A 197 -8.42 -0.67 -1.20
CA SER A 197 -7.24 0.13 -0.87
C SER A 197 -7.32 1.56 -1.36
N LYS A 198 -8.28 1.90 -2.23
CA LYS A 198 -8.47 3.25 -2.80
C LYS A 198 -8.65 4.35 -1.74
N ASN A 199 -9.19 4.01 -0.56
CA ASN A 199 -9.35 4.96 0.55
C ASN A 199 -8.04 5.22 1.33
N TYR A 200 -7.01 4.43 1.07
CA TYR A 200 -5.67 4.54 1.63
C TYR A 200 -4.78 5.08 0.49
N TRP A 201 -4.46 6.37 0.57
CA TRP A 201 -3.96 7.26 -0.50
C TRP A 201 -3.14 6.61 -1.64
N ASN A 202 -3.50 6.95 -2.89
CA ASN A 202 -2.87 6.49 -4.14
C ASN A 202 -2.34 7.72 -4.91
N TYR A 203 -1.05 7.73 -5.26
CA TYR A 203 -0.32 9.00 -5.32
C TYR A 203 -0.41 9.80 -6.64
N LYS A 204 -1.34 9.43 -7.55
CA LYS A 204 -2.24 10.34 -8.33
C LYS A 204 -2.56 9.83 -9.73
N THR A 205 -2.94 8.57 -9.88
CA THR A 205 -4.19 8.30 -10.62
C THR A 205 -4.85 7.05 -10.04
N TYR A 206 -4.40 5.83 -10.35
CA TYR A 206 -4.71 4.56 -9.65
C TYR A 206 -3.60 3.55 -9.96
N GLY A 207 -3.22 2.72 -8.99
CA GLY A 207 -2.25 1.64 -9.23
C GLY A 207 -0.78 2.03 -9.16
N ASP A 208 -0.36 2.64 -8.05
CA ASP A 208 0.98 3.19 -8.01
C ASP A 208 1.69 2.91 -6.69
N VAL A 209 2.06 1.64 -6.53
CA VAL A 209 3.10 1.22 -5.60
C VAL A 209 3.93 0.18 -6.35
N SER A 210 4.57 0.61 -7.43
CA SER A 210 5.32 -0.30 -8.32
C SER A 210 6.59 0.33 -8.89
N ASN A 211 7.40 -0.50 -9.55
CA ASN A 211 8.63 -0.08 -10.21
C ASN A 211 8.42 0.34 -11.68
N SER A 212 7.20 0.67 -12.09
CA SER A 212 6.91 1.12 -13.46
C SER A 212 7.21 2.61 -13.65
N ASP A 213 6.80 3.16 -14.79
CA ASP A 213 6.69 4.60 -15.02
C ASP A 213 5.53 5.24 -14.24
N LYS A 214 4.92 4.51 -13.30
CA LYS A 214 3.98 5.06 -12.31
C LYS A 214 2.75 5.65 -12.99
N THR A 215 2.30 4.93 -14.01
CA THR A 215 1.16 5.28 -14.86
C THR A 215 -0.05 4.43 -14.49
N ASN A 216 -1.25 5.00 -14.64
CA ASN A 216 -2.48 4.25 -14.49
C ASN A 216 -2.90 3.65 -15.83
N ASP A 217 -2.32 2.50 -16.16
CA ASP A 217 -2.55 1.72 -17.38
C ASP A 217 -3.10 0.31 -17.09
N LEU A 218 -3.56 0.06 -15.85
CA LEU A 218 -4.11 -1.22 -15.41
C LEU A 218 -5.60 -1.12 -15.10
N PRO A 219 -6.42 -2.15 -15.39
CA PRO A 219 -7.79 -2.20 -14.90
C PRO A 219 -7.84 -2.17 -13.37
N THR A 220 -8.80 -1.44 -12.79
CA THR A 220 -8.99 -1.41 -11.33
C THR A 220 -10.05 -2.43 -10.91
N CYS A 221 -9.69 -3.34 -10.01
CA CYS A 221 -10.58 -4.36 -9.46
C CYS A 221 -10.88 -4.09 -7.97
N GLN A 222 -11.72 -4.92 -7.32
CA GLN A 222 -12.00 -4.73 -5.90
C GLN A 222 -10.76 -4.93 -5.03
N ARG A 223 -9.85 -5.80 -5.45
CA ARG A 223 -8.56 -6.07 -4.79
C ARG A 223 -7.35 -5.65 -5.62
N SER A 224 -6.24 -5.42 -4.95
CA SER A 224 -4.96 -5.10 -5.59
C SER A 224 -4.36 -6.32 -6.28
N TYR A 225 -3.61 -6.07 -7.36
CA TYR A 225 -2.82 -7.09 -8.05
C TYR A 225 -1.61 -6.47 -8.76
N THR A 226 -0.58 -7.25 -9.01
CA THR A 226 0.63 -6.81 -9.72
C THR A 226 0.81 -7.54 -11.04
N VAL A 227 1.18 -6.81 -12.07
CA VAL A 227 1.56 -7.32 -13.39
C VAL A 227 3.07 -7.29 -13.49
N TYR A 228 3.66 -8.40 -13.91
CA TYR A 228 5.07 -8.51 -14.20
C TYR A 228 5.27 -8.93 -15.65
N GLU A 229 6.07 -8.18 -16.40
CA GLU A 229 6.35 -8.49 -17.80
C GLU A 229 7.77 -9.03 -17.94
N TYR A 230 7.86 -10.27 -18.37
CA TYR A 230 9.11 -11.01 -18.49
C TYR A 230 9.52 -11.17 -19.94
N ASN A 231 10.83 -11.07 -20.19
CA ASN A 231 11.41 -11.36 -21.48
C ASN A 231 11.83 -12.84 -21.55
N TYR A 232 11.13 -13.68 -22.30
CA TYR A 232 11.49 -15.10 -22.50
C TYR A 232 12.82 -15.28 -23.27
N GLY A 233 13.39 -14.22 -23.84
CA GLY A 233 14.76 -14.20 -24.35
C GLY A 233 15.84 -14.28 -23.26
N ARG A 234 15.50 -13.94 -22.01
CA ARG A 234 16.40 -13.91 -20.84
C ARG A 234 16.26 -15.17 -19.98
N GLY A 235 16.36 -15.06 -18.65
CA GLY A 235 16.22 -16.15 -17.71
C GLY A 235 15.46 -15.78 -16.42
N VAL A 236 15.43 -16.75 -15.49
CA VAL A 236 14.78 -16.60 -14.18
C VAL A 236 15.41 -15.48 -13.35
N GLY A 237 16.71 -15.21 -13.51
CA GLY A 237 17.41 -14.15 -12.77
C GLY A 237 16.86 -12.76 -13.04
N GLU A 238 16.46 -12.47 -14.27
CA GLU A 238 15.83 -11.20 -14.64
C GLU A 238 14.34 -11.18 -14.31
N ALA A 239 13.62 -12.29 -14.47
CA ALA A 239 12.23 -12.35 -14.00
C ALA A 239 12.14 -12.12 -12.48
N MET A 240 13.10 -12.66 -11.71
CA MET A 240 13.24 -12.41 -10.27
C MET A 240 13.59 -10.95 -9.95
N GLU A 241 14.31 -10.25 -10.83
CA GLU A 241 14.67 -8.84 -10.66
C GLU A 241 13.43 -7.95 -10.63
N ASN A 242 12.49 -8.19 -11.54
CA ASN A 242 11.21 -7.49 -11.57
C ASN A 242 10.46 -7.58 -10.23
N HIS A 243 10.47 -8.77 -9.60
CA HIS A 243 9.87 -9.00 -8.29
C HIS A 243 10.58 -8.24 -7.18
N THR A 244 11.92 -8.28 -7.15
CA THR A 244 12.67 -7.58 -6.09
C THR A 244 12.53 -6.06 -6.21
N HIS A 245 12.35 -5.52 -7.41
CA HIS A 245 12.00 -4.13 -7.63
C HIS A 245 10.60 -3.74 -7.14
N GLN A 246 9.61 -4.61 -7.36
CA GLN A 246 8.28 -4.42 -6.78
C GLN A 246 8.34 -4.43 -5.24
N ILE A 247 9.09 -5.36 -4.66
CA ILE A 247 9.30 -5.46 -3.21
C ILE A 247 9.96 -4.18 -2.66
N GLU A 248 10.97 -3.65 -3.35
CA GLU A 248 11.61 -2.38 -3.00
C GLU A 248 10.61 -1.23 -3.02
N SER A 249 9.76 -1.15 -4.04
CA SER A 249 8.75 -0.11 -4.17
C SER A 249 7.70 -0.20 -3.05
N LEU A 250 7.22 -1.41 -2.75
CA LEU A 250 6.27 -1.68 -1.66
C LEU A 250 6.84 -1.29 -0.30
N PHE A 251 8.05 -1.72 0.03
CA PHE A 251 8.62 -1.44 1.34
C PHE A 251 9.06 0.01 1.49
N SER A 252 9.52 0.66 0.42
CA SER A 252 9.78 2.10 0.40
C SER A 252 8.50 2.89 0.68
N PHE A 253 7.39 2.50 0.06
CA PHE A 253 6.07 3.07 0.34
C PHE A 253 5.69 2.89 1.81
N MET A 254 5.84 1.69 2.38
CA MET A 254 5.54 1.45 3.80
C MET A 254 6.44 2.28 4.75
N ASP A 255 7.65 2.62 4.32
CA ASP A 255 8.63 3.43 5.06
C ASP A 255 8.43 4.95 4.88
N GLY A 256 7.56 5.35 3.95
CA GLY A 256 7.21 6.76 3.70
C GLY A 256 8.03 7.44 2.65
N THR A 257 8.69 6.68 1.80
CA THR A 257 9.53 7.22 0.74
C THR A 257 8.87 6.96 -0.61
N VAL A 258 8.97 7.94 -1.51
CA VAL A 258 8.29 7.92 -2.81
C VAL A 258 9.22 7.42 -3.92
N GLY A 259 9.09 6.15 -4.34
CA GLY A 259 9.63 5.59 -5.61
C GLY A 259 10.63 4.41 -5.55
N PHE A 260 11.47 4.32 -6.61
CA PHE A 260 12.55 3.34 -6.79
C PHE A 260 13.91 3.73 -6.16
N ILE A 261 14.49 2.83 -5.35
CA ILE A 261 15.57 3.09 -4.39
C ILE A 261 16.82 3.87 -4.89
N PRO A 262 17.34 3.71 -6.12
CA PRO A 262 18.43 4.57 -6.62
C PRO A 262 18.02 6.04 -6.86
N SER A 263 16.73 6.30 -7.10
CA SER A 263 16.16 7.64 -7.33
C SER A 263 15.47 8.24 -6.09
N VAL A 264 14.97 7.40 -5.19
CA VAL A 264 14.20 7.74 -3.96
C VAL A 264 15.06 8.21 -2.83
N TYR A 265 16.30 7.77 -2.84
CA TYR A 265 17.31 8.22 -1.93
C TYR A 265 18.36 8.97 -2.74
N ASN A 266 17.95 9.90 -3.61
CA ASN A 266 18.85 11.01 -3.93
C ASN A 266 18.82 11.95 -2.72
N ALA A 267 19.91 12.66 -2.40
CA ALA A 267 19.94 13.62 -1.30
C ALA A 267 18.76 14.62 -1.33
N ASN A 268 18.25 14.92 -2.53
CA ASN A 268 17.11 15.82 -2.75
C ASN A 268 15.76 15.25 -2.28
N SER A 269 15.51 13.95 -2.36
CA SER A 269 14.23 13.33 -1.99
C SER A 269 14.09 13.08 -0.49
N LEU A 270 15.22 13.02 0.24
CA LEU A 270 15.22 12.99 1.70
C LEU A 270 15.19 14.39 2.34
N SER A 271 15.43 15.45 1.55
CA SER A 271 15.56 16.82 2.07
C SER A 271 14.31 17.34 2.78
N SER A 272 13.13 16.81 2.43
CA SER A 272 11.84 17.19 3.03
C SER A 272 11.56 16.54 4.39
N TYR A 273 12.36 15.56 4.81
CA TYR A 273 12.20 14.88 6.10
C TYR A 273 13.20 15.41 7.13
N THR A 274 12.78 15.45 8.40
CA THR A 274 13.67 15.74 9.52
C THR A 274 14.63 14.57 9.77
N GLU A 275 15.75 14.84 10.46
CA GLU A 275 16.70 13.76 10.83
C GLU A 275 16.04 12.69 11.72
N ALA A 276 15.17 13.10 12.64
CA ALA A 276 14.41 12.16 13.48
C ALA A 276 13.50 11.25 12.65
N GLN A 277 12.87 11.77 11.59
CA GLN A 277 12.07 10.98 10.67
C GLN A 277 12.95 10.01 9.86
N LYS A 278 14.09 10.48 9.31
CA LYS A 278 15.03 9.62 8.56
C LYS A 278 15.55 8.46 9.40
N GLU A 279 15.75 8.66 10.69
CA GLU A 279 16.18 7.61 11.61
C GLU A 279 15.09 6.58 11.93
N ASN A 280 13.82 6.88 11.65
CA ASN A 280 12.71 5.95 11.79
C ASN A 280 12.33 5.25 10.46
N MET A 281 13.11 5.44 9.39
CA MET A 281 12.96 4.73 8.11
C MET A 281 13.68 3.38 8.17
N LEU A 282 12.92 2.31 8.44
CA LEU A 282 13.44 0.96 8.65
C LEU A 282 13.95 0.30 7.37
N PHE A 283 13.25 0.46 6.25
CA PHE A 283 13.69 -0.13 4.98
C PHE A 283 14.91 0.59 4.41
N ARG A 284 15.01 1.90 4.62
CA ARG A 284 16.27 2.63 4.37
C ARG A 284 17.44 2.03 5.17
N LYS A 285 17.22 1.73 6.46
CA LYS A 285 18.25 1.11 7.31
C LYS A 285 18.60 -0.31 6.87
N PHE A 286 17.60 -1.08 6.45
CA PHE A 286 17.81 -2.42 5.88
C PHE A 286 18.75 -2.39 4.69
N THR A 287 18.51 -1.50 3.73
CA THR A 287 19.32 -1.41 2.52
C THR A 287 20.72 -0.84 2.78
N GLY A 288 20.93 -0.15 3.91
CA GLY A 288 22.21 0.48 4.24
C GLY A 288 22.39 1.84 3.55
N VAL A 289 21.30 2.44 3.10
CA VAL A 289 21.33 3.75 2.46
C VAL A 289 21.58 4.85 3.50
N GLY A 290 22.69 5.57 3.33
CA GLY A 290 23.08 6.72 4.13
C GLY A 290 22.14 7.91 3.97
N LEU A 291 22.40 8.96 4.75
CA LEU A 291 21.63 10.22 4.66
C LEU A 291 21.94 10.99 3.37
N ASN A 292 23.09 10.71 2.75
CA ASN A 292 23.46 11.18 1.41
C ASN A 292 22.76 10.39 0.29
N GLY A 293 21.96 9.39 0.65
CA GLY A 293 21.18 8.61 -0.29
C GLY A 293 21.95 7.50 -1.03
N ARG A 294 23.24 7.34 -0.74
CA ARG A 294 24.06 6.24 -1.28
C ARG A 294 24.12 5.10 -0.29
N ILE A 295 24.39 3.89 -0.77
CA ILE A 295 24.84 2.80 0.12
C ILE A 295 26.18 3.25 0.70
N SER A 296 26.14 3.73 1.93
CA SER A 296 27.31 4.18 2.68
C SER A 296 27.41 3.46 4.02
N ASN A 297 26.37 2.72 4.38
CA ASN A 297 26.29 1.97 5.62
C ASN A 297 26.29 0.47 5.29
N GLN A 298 26.70 -0.30 6.28
CA GLN A 298 26.94 -1.73 6.22
C GLN A 298 25.63 -2.54 6.24
N GLY A 299 24.63 -2.20 5.42
CA GLY A 299 23.31 -2.86 5.34
C GLY A 299 23.26 -4.09 4.43
N CYS A 300 22.06 -4.49 4.01
CA CYS A 300 21.79 -5.60 3.07
C CYS A 300 21.93 -5.24 1.59
N GLY A 301 22.07 -3.96 1.25
CA GLY A 301 22.04 -3.51 -0.13
C GLY A 301 20.64 -3.61 -0.73
N TRP A 302 20.58 -3.60 -2.05
CA TRP A 302 19.35 -3.65 -2.84
C TRP A 302 19.54 -4.55 -4.08
N THR A 303 18.50 -4.73 -4.88
CA THR A 303 18.43 -5.69 -6.01
C THR A 303 19.68 -5.74 -6.88
N HIS A 304 20.18 -4.58 -7.31
CA HIS A 304 21.38 -4.49 -8.14
C HIS A 304 22.70 -4.33 -7.37
N PHE A 305 22.65 -3.85 -6.12
CA PHE A 305 23.85 -3.55 -5.32
C PHE A 305 23.89 -4.40 -4.05
N PRO A 306 24.62 -5.52 -4.08
CA PRO A 306 25.05 -6.21 -2.88
C PRO A 306 25.80 -5.32 -1.89
N PRO A 307 25.87 -5.71 -0.61
CA PRO A 307 26.58 -4.93 0.43
C PRO A 307 28.07 -4.68 0.17
N ASN A 308 28.70 -5.48 -0.69
CA ASN A 308 30.11 -5.34 -1.07
C ASN A 308 30.30 -4.78 -2.50
N ALA A 309 29.22 -4.42 -3.18
CA ALA A 309 29.25 -3.95 -4.56
C ALA A 309 30.01 -2.62 -4.69
N ARG A 310 30.77 -2.48 -5.78
CA ARG A 310 31.47 -1.22 -6.14
C ARG A 310 30.76 -0.45 -7.25
N TYR A 311 29.95 -1.14 -8.03
CA TYR A 311 29.16 -0.62 -9.14
C TYR A 311 27.91 -1.48 -9.30
N ASP A 312 27.06 -1.09 -10.23
CA ASP A 312 25.79 -1.73 -10.49
C ASP A 312 25.97 -3.18 -10.97
N TYR A 313 25.14 -4.11 -10.49
CA TYR A 313 25.19 -5.54 -10.83
C TYR A 313 26.47 -6.29 -10.42
N ASP A 314 27.23 -5.78 -9.45
CA ASP A 314 28.51 -6.35 -8.98
C ASP A 314 28.35 -7.61 -8.09
N TRP A 315 27.46 -8.53 -8.48
CA TRP A 315 27.12 -9.73 -7.70
C TRP A 315 28.25 -10.74 -7.57
N ASN A 316 29.25 -10.69 -8.45
CA ASN A 316 30.41 -11.61 -8.44
C ASN A 316 31.61 -11.06 -7.65
N ASN A 317 31.46 -9.95 -6.93
CA ASN A 317 32.55 -9.37 -6.18
C ASN A 317 32.95 -10.26 -4.99
N SER A 318 34.18 -10.77 -5.02
CA SER A 318 34.74 -11.63 -3.99
C SER A 318 35.39 -10.86 -2.83
N LEU A 319 35.53 -9.54 -2.96
CA LEU A 319 36.06 -8.71 -1.89
C LEU A 319 35.04 -8.59 -0.77
N SER A 320 35.48 -8.84 0.46
CA SER A 320 34.62 -8.77 1.62
C SER A 320 34.30 -7.34 2.03
N SER A 321 33.07 -7.14 2.50
CA SER A 321 32.60 -5.94 3.18
C SER A 321 31.95 -6.35 4.50
N ASN A 322 32.03 -5.49 5.51
CA ASN A 322 31.28 -5.70 6.74
C ASN A 322 29.81 -5.33 6.52
N SER A 323 28.90 -6.18 6.99
CA SER A 323 27.45 -5.97 6.88
C SER A 323 26.72 -6.45 8.12
N ASN A 324 25.72 -5.70 8.58
CA ASN A 324 24.78 -6.10 9.62
C ASN A 324 23.53 -6.80 9.05
N CYS A 325 23.55 -7.22 7.79
CA CYS A 325 22.35 -7.71 7.11
C CYS A 325 21.64 -8.86 7.86
N ASN A 326 22.41 -9.74 8.53
CA ASN A 326 21.86 -10.83 9.31
C ASN A 326 21.21 -10.40 10.64
N SER A 327 21.65 -9.30 11.24
CA SER A 327 21.22 -8.85 12.57
C SER A 327 20.32 -7.61 12.54
N TRP A 328 20.31 -6.89 11.41
CA TRP A 328 19.71 -5.57 11.26
C TRP A 328 20.32 -4.51 12.18
N TYR A 329 20.00 -3.24 11.92
CA TYR A 329 20.42 -2.12 12.77
C TYR A 329 19.64 -2.12 14.10
N LEU A 330 20.17 -2.80 15.12
CA LEU A 330 19.68 -2.80 16.50
C LEU A 330 20.22 -1.58 17.31
N GLY A 331 20.43 -0.43 16.68
CA GLY A 331 21.19 0.66 17.30
C GLY A 331 22.64 0.23 17.61
N ASN A 332 23.14 0.50 18.82
CA ASN A 332 24.52 0.23 19.22
C ASN A 332 24.87 -1.27 19.38
N THR A 333 23.91 -2.19 19.21
CA THR A 333 24.12 -3.64 19.34
C THR A 333 24.12 -4.38 18.01
N ALA A 334 24.28 -3.66 16.88
CA ALA A 334 24.35 -4.28 15.56
C ALA A 334 25.56 -5.23 15.47
N VAL A 335 25.32 -6.47 15.04
CA VAL A 335 26.37 -7.47 14.82
C VAL A 335 26.74 -7.45 13.34
N PHE A 336 27.97 -7.05 13.06
CA PHE A 336 28.53 -7.04 11.72
C PHE A 336 29.18 -8.38 11.40
N ILE A 337 28.94 -8.86 10.19
CA ILE A 337 29.55 -10.04 9.62
C ILE A 337 30.31 -9.66 8.36
N SER A 338 31.42 -10.35 8.11
CA SER A 338 32.15 -10.22 6.85
C SER A 338 31.39 -10.99 5.77
N ILE A 339 30.99 -10.31 4.70
CA ILE A 339 30.29 -10.92 3.57
C ILE A 339 30.93 -10.55 2.25
N ASN A 340 30.91 -11.50 1.33
CA ASN A 340 31.21 -11.33 -0.08
C ASN A 340 30.29 -12.23 -0.91
N CYS A 341 30.57 -12.37 -2.20
CA CYS A 341 29.72 -13.16 -3.06
C CYS A 341 29.63 -14.66 -2.74
N ALA A 342 30.56 -15.23 -1.96
CA ALA A 342 30.43 -16.61 -1.50
C ALA A 342 29.21 -16.79 -0.59
N SER A 343 28.76 -15.72 0.08
CA SER A 343 27.57 -15.73 0.95
C SER A 343 26.28 -16.10 0.21
N TRP A 344 26.22 -15.79 -1.09
CA TRP A 344 25.12 -16.16 -1.98
C TRP A 344 25.55 -17.15 -3.08
N GLY A 345 26.72 -17.77 -2.98
CA GLY A 345 27.16 -18.79 -3.93
C GLY A 345 27.61 -18.23 -5.28
N CYS A 346 28.80 -17.62 -5.29
CA CYS A 346 29.53 -17.18 -6.47
C CYS A 346 30.88 -17.93 -6.63
N PRO A 347 31.52 -17.84 -7.81
CA PRO A 347 30.92 -17.43 -9.07
C PRO A 347 30.02 -18.55 -9.62
N ASP A 348 28.85 -18.19 -10.13
CA ASP A 348 27.94 -19.08 -10.85
C ASP A 348 27.27 -18.33 -12.01
N SER A 349 26.77 -19.06 -13.00
CA SER A 349 25.96 -18.48 -14.09
C SER A 349 24.72 -17.72 -13.57
N ASN A 350 24.23 -18.05 -12.38
CA ASN A 350 23.06 -17.44 -11.75
C ASN A 350 23.42 -16.62 -10.49
N THR A 351 24.63 -16.09 -10.35
CA THR A 351 25.03 -15.33 -9.13
C THR A 351 24.02 -14.22 -8.77
N GLY A 352 23.48 -13.50 -9.76
CA GLY A 352 22.46 -12.47 -9.52
C GLY A 352 21.14 -13.01 -8.97
N LEU A 353 20.66 -14.15 -9.48
CA LEU A 353 19.49 -14.84 -8.93
C LEU A 353 19.77 -15.34 -7.50
N ASN A 354 20.96 -15.87 -7.26
CA ASN A 354 21.33 -16.36 -5.93
C ASN A 354 21.43 -15.22 -4.92
N PHE A 355 22.00 -14.07 -5.31
CA PHE A 355 22.00 -12.87 -4.49
C PHE A 355 20.58 -12.40 -4.15
N LYS A 356 19.68 -12.30 -5.13
CA LYS A 356 18.29 -11.86 -4.89
C LYS A 356 17.56 -12.78 -3.91
N LYS A 357 17.71 -14.11 -4.05
CA LYS A 357 17.19 -15.08 -3.07
C LYS A 357 17.82 -14.85 -1.69
N TRP A 358 19.14 -14.72 -1.62
CA TRP A 358 19.86 -14.46 -0.38
C TRP A 358 19.36 -13.18 0.31
N TRP A 359 19.21 -12.09 -0.45
CA TRP A 359 18.73 -10.79 0.01
C TRP A 359 17.31 -10.89 0.56
N MET A 360 16.40 -11.54 -0.19
CA MET A 360 15.04 -11.77 0.28
C MET A 360 14.99 -12.56 1.59
N GLN A 361 15.85 -13.56 1.77
CA GLN A 361 15.89 -14.37 2.99
C GLN A 361 16.30 -13.57 4.25
N ARG A 362 16.82 -12.35 4.10
CA ARG A 362 17.16 -11.42 5.20
C ARG A 362 16.12 -10.32 5.39
N ILE A 363 15.07 -10.27 4.57
CA ILE A 363 13.91 -9.43 4.84
C ILE A 363 13.21 -9.97 6.10
N PRO A 364 12.82 -9.12 7.07
CA PRO A 364 12.19 -9.55 8.31
C PRO A 364 10.96 -10.45 8.08
N GLY A 365 11.15 -11.75 8.29
CA GLY A 365 10.14 -12.77 8.09
C GLY A 365 9.32 -13.09 9.34
N LYS A 366 8.59 -14.21 9.29
CA LYS A 366 7.91 -14.77 10.47
C LYS A 366 8.92 -15.10 11.56
N GLU A 367 8.55 -14.85 12.82
CA GLU A 367 9.36 -15.19 14.01
C GLU A 367 10.76 -14.53 14.00
N ASN A 368 10.93 -13.40 13.31
CA ASN A 368 12.24 -12.77 13.16
C ASN A 368 12.95 -12.39 14.48
N GLY A 369 12.19 -12.19 15.56
CA GLY A 369 12.73 -11.82 16.88
C GLY A 369 13.38 -10.44 16.94
N LEU A 370 13.39 -9.68 15.84
CA LEU A 370 14.05 -8.40 15.72
C LEU A 370 13.26 -7.30 16.44
N ASN A 371 14.00 -6.31 16.94
CA ASN A 371 13.46 -5.17 17.67
C ASN A 371 14.13 -3.87 17.21
N PHE A 372 13.35 -2.80 17.07
CA PHE A 372 13.86 -1.46 16.81
C PHE A 372 13.31 -0.50 17.87
N SER A 373 14.19 0.02 18.73
CA SER A 373 13.83 1.00 19.76
C SER A 373 12.66 0.56 20.66
N GLY A 374 12.64 -0.72 21.06
CA GLY A 374 11.57 -1.33 21.85
C GLY A 374 10.42 -1.91 21.00
N LEU A 375 10.34 -1.61 19.70
CA LEU A 375 9.27 -2.05 18.80
C LEU A 375 9.65 -3.36 18.10
N LYS A 376 8.82 -4.40 18.24
CA LYS A 376 9.04 -5.65 17.49
C LYS A 376 8.78 -5.43 15.99
N ILE A 377 9.73 -5.86 15.16
CA ILE A 377 9.62 -5.80 13.71
C ILE A 377 8.53 -6.77 13.22
N ARG A 378 7.70 -6.31 12.28
CA ARG A 378 6.65 -7.12 11.66
C ARG A 378 7.25 -8.17 10.70
N ASN A 379 6.49 -9.22 10.39
CA ASN A 379 6.78 -10.01 9.19
C ASN A 379 6.42 -9.20 7.94
N TRP A 380 7.41 -8.72 7.20
CA TRP A 380 7.19 -7.84 6.07
C TRP A 380 6.60 -8.53 4.84
N TRP A 381 6.70 -9.86 4.77
CA TRP A 381 6.01 -10.62 3.73
C TRP A 381 4.48 -10.51 3.80
N GLU A 382 3.92 -10.00 4.90
CA GLU A 382 2.51 -9.65 5.01
C GLU A 382 2.08 -8.59 3.97
N PHE A 383 2.97 -7.67 3.58
CA PHE A 383 2.66 -6.62 2.61
C PHE A 383 2.65 -7.14 1.16
N VAL A 384 3.44 -8.16 0.88
CA VAL A 384 3.43 -8.85 -0.43
C VAL A 384 2.26 -9.83 -0.49
N GLY A 385 1.99 -10.53 0.62
CA GLY A 385 0.92 -11.52 0.71
C GLY A 385 -0.49 -10.93 0.62
N ASP A 386 -0.77 -9.86 1.35
CA ASP A 386 -2.11 -9.23 1.38
C ASP A 386 -1.98 -7.72 1.66
N PHE A 387 -1.61 -6.99 0.61
CA PHE A 387 -1.40 -5.55 0.67
C PHE A 387 -2.66 -4.79 1.11
N ASP A 388 -3.82 -5.17 0.56
CA ASP A 388 -5.09 -4.53 0.88
C ASP A 388 -5.42 -4.64 2.36
N LYS A 389 -5.26 -5.83 2.94
CA LYS A 389 -5.45 -6.02 4.36
C LYS A 389 -4.43 -5.25 5.19
N ALA A 390 -3.18 -5.20 4.75
CA ALA A 390 -2.15 -4.47 5.48
C ALA A 390 -2.47 -2.98 5.58
N LEU A 391 -2.96 -2.37 4.49
CA LEU A 391 -3.43 -0.99 4.49
C LEU A 391 -4.72 -0.80 5.28
N ALA A 392 -5.70 -1.68 5.11
CA ALA A 392 -6.97 -1.63 5.82
C ALA A 392 -6.79 -1.68 7.35
N ASP A 393 -5.87 -2.53 7.82
CA ASP A 393 -5.51 -2.67 9.23
C ASP A 393 -4.58 -1.54 9.74
N GLY A 394 -4.17 -0.60 8.88
CA GLY A 394 -3.24 0.48 9.22
C GLY A 394 -1.89 -0.05 9.73
N ARG A 395 -1.36 -1.11 9.10
CA ARG A 395 -0.08 -1.73 9.49
C ARG A 395 1.09 -0.85 9.08
N SER A 396 2.13 -0.86 9.90
CA SER A 396 3.46 -0.36 9.56
C SER A 396 4.48 -1.49 9.63
N LEU A 397 5.73 -1.20 9.27
CA LEU A 397 6.86 -2.16 9.30
C LEU A 397 7.17 -2.71 10.71
N VAL A 398 6.55 -2.14 11.76
CA VAL A 398 6.62 -2.59 13.15
C VAL A 398 5.23 -2.86 13.74
N ASN A 399 5.21 -3.58 14.84
CA ASN A 399 4.01 -3.76 15.65
C ASN A 399 3.90 -2.68 16.74
N TRP A 400 2.72 -2.56 17.35
CA TRP A 400 2.57 -1.80 18.58
C TRP A 400 3.33 -2.50 19.71
N ALA A 401 4.21 -1.78 20.38
CA ALA A 401 4.68 -2.16 21.71
C ALA A 401 3.64 -1.72 22.75
N ALA A 402 3.35 -2.58 23.71
CA ALA A 402 2.43 -2.32 24.80
C ALA A 402 3.14 -2.62 26.13
N GLU A 403 3.32 -1.59 26.94
CA GLU A 403 3.96 -1.63 28.27
C GLU A 403 2.86 -1.54 29.33
N TYR A 404 2.78 -2.51 30.23
CA TYR A 404 1.72 -2.60 31.24
C TYR A 404 2.29 -2.32 32.63
N TYR A 405 1.58 -1.50 33.41
CA TYR A 405 1.98 -1.06 34.74
C TYR A 405 0.89 -1.40 35.77
N GLN A 406 1.29 -1.79 36.97
CA GLN A 406 0.39 -2.08 38.10
C GLN A 406 -0.06 -0.83 38.88
N ASN A 407 0.04 0.35 38.27
CA ASN A 407 -0.39 1.63 38.83
C ASN A 407 -0.91 2.53 37.69
N SER A 408 -1.73 3.54 38.01
CA SER A 408 -2.35 4.41 37.00
C SER A 408 -1.43 5.55 36.53
N GLU A 409 -0.27 5.71 37.15
CA GLU A 409 0.65 6.84 37.00
C GLU A 409 1.93 6.52 36.20
N PHE A 410 2.05 5.32 35.63
CA PHE A 410 3.24 4.85 34.89
C PHE A 410 4.54 4.86 35.71
N LEU A 411 4.44 4.60 37.01
CA LEU A 411 5.60 4.58 37.93
C LEU A 411 6.39 3.28 37.80
N GLY A 412 7.71 3.41 37.87
CA GLY A 412 8.67 2.29 37.81
C GLY A 412 8.82 1.68 36.43
N SER A 413 9.41 0.49 36.38
CA SER A 413 9.51 -0.31 35.14
C SER A 413 8.18 -1.00 34.85
N PRO A 414 7.81 -1.20 33.56
CA PRO A 414 6.61 -1.94 33.22
C PRO A 414 6.69 -3.38 33.75
N THR A 415 5.58 -3.86 34.31
CA THR A 415 5.44 -5.21 34.85
C THR A 415 5.54 -6.26 33.74
N THR A 416 4.97 -5.97 32.58
CA THR A 416 5.09 -6.82 31.40
C THR A 416 5.04 -5.99 30.13
N THR A 417 5.65 -6.49 29.06
CA THR A 417 5.60 -5.88 27.72
C THR A 417 5.06 -6.90 26.72
N LYS A 418 4.18 -6.44 25.83
CA LYS A 418 3.59 -7.26 24.77
C LYS A 418 3.64 -6.56 23.44
N THR A 419 3.46 -7.37 22.40
CA THR A 419 3.31 -6.89 21.04
C THR A 419 1.85 -6.99 20.62
N ARG A 420 1.34 -5.97 19.95
CA ARG A 420 -0.04 -5.93 19.45
C ARG A 420 -0.05 -5.54 17.96
N SER A 421 -0.95 -6.13 17.19
CA SER A 421 -1.21 -5.74 15.81
C SER A 421 -2.03 -4.45 15.73
N ASN A 422 -2.96 -4.25 16.66
CA ASN A 422 -3.80 -3.07 16.83
C ASN A 422 -4.03 -2.78 18.33
N ILE A 423 -4.62 -1.62 18.64
CA ILE A 423 -5.06 -1.27 20.00
C ILE A 423 -6.58 -1.44 20.03
N ASN A 424 -7.03 -2.60 20.51
CA ASN A 424 -8.45 -2.92 20.67
C ASN A 424 -8.62 -3.97 21.77
N PHE A 425 -9.08 -3.56 22.95
CA PHE A 425 -9.47 -4.46 24.02
C PHE A 425 -10.69 -3.92 24.77
N ASP A 426 -11.50 -4.84 25.28
CA ASP A 426 -12.55 -4.58 26.26
C ASP A 426 -12.53 -5.77 27.22
N VAL A 427 -12.14 -5.51 28.47
CA VAL A 427 -12.08 -6.53 29.52
C VAL A 427 -13.22 -6.40 30.52
N GLY A 428 -14.13 -5.45 30.35
CA GLY A 428 -15.12 -5.12 31.37
C GLY A 428 -14.44 -4.88 32.71
N TYR A 429 -14.87 -5.59 33.75
CA TYR A 429 -14.27 -5.57 35.10
C TYR A 429 -13.10 -6.55 35.27
N GLY A 430 -12.70 -7.24 34.20
CA GLY A 430 -11.62 -8.21 34.22
C GLY A 430 -10.24 -7.57 34.07
N ARG A 431 -9.21 -8.43 34.02
CA ARG A 431 -7.82 -8.01 33.86
C ARG A 431 -7.44 -7.90 32.39
N VAL A 432 -6.75 -6.83 32.01
CA VAL A 432 -6.15 -6.69 30.66
C VAL A 432 -5.00 -7.68 30.43
N ASP A 433 -4.37 -8.11 31.53
CA ASP A 433 -3.33 -9.13 31.56
C ASP A 433 -3.31 -9.80 32.94
N PRO A 434 -3.04 -11.13 33.05
CA PRO A 434 -3.01 -11.81 34.35
C PRO A 434 -2.06 -11.17 35.39
N SER A 435 -0.96 -10.55 34.94
CA SER A 435 0.02 -9.88 35.80
C SER A 435 -0.38 -8.47 36.25
N ILE A 436 -1.51 -7.95 35.75
CA ILE A 436 -1.99 -6.59 36.00
C ILE A 436 -3.26 -6.66 36.85
N PRO A 437 -3.44 -5.76 37.84
CA PRO A 437 -4.67 -5.69 38.63
C PRO A 437 -5.89 -5.32 37.77
N GLU A 438 -7.08 -5.57 38.31
CA GLU A 438 -8.36 -5.24 37.65
C GLU A 438 -8.56 -3.73 37.55
N ASP A 439 -8.19 -3.01 38.62
CA ASP A 439 -8.25 -1.56 38.74
C ASP A 439 -6.86 -0.97 38.98
N ASN A 440 -6.76 0.36 38.91
CA ASN A 440 -5.54 1.11 39.18
C ASN A 440 -4.31 0.61 38.39
N PHE A 441 -4.45 0.58 37.06
CA PHE A 441 -3.39 0.18 36.15
C PHE A 441 -3.26 1.16 34.99
N SER A 442 -2.15 1.06 34.26
CA SER A 442 -1.95 1.81 33.03
C SER A 442 -1.26 0.97 31.96
N VAL A 443 -1.49 1.34 30.70
CA VAL A 443 -0.89 0.72 29.53
C VAL A 443 -0.39 1.80 28.59
N ARG A 444 0.88 1.74 28.20
CA ARG A 444 1.48 2.62 27.20
C ARG A 444 1.66 1.86 25.90
N PHE A 445 1.09 2.38 24.83
CA PHE A 445 1.27 1.87 23.49
C PHE A 445 2.19 2.78 22.69
N LYS A 446 3.13 2.21 21.93
CA LYS A 446 4.01 2.95 21.03
C LYS A 446 4.16 2.25 19.68
N ARG A 447 4.15 3.00 18.59
CA ARG A 447 4.44 2.49 17.23
C ARG A 447 4.99 3.61 16.35
N ILE A 448 5.87 3.26 15.42
CA ILE A 448 6.25 4.13 14.30
C ILE A 448 5.21 3.92 13.19
N VAL A 449 4.63 5.03 12.75
CA VAL A 449 3.64 5.06 11.68
C VAL A 449 4.11 6.05 10.63
N THR A 450 4.20 5.58 9.40
CA THR A 450 4.40 6.42 8.25
C THR A 450 3.11 7.10 7.84
N PHE A 451 3.14 8.43 7.72
CA PHE A 451 2.04 9.23 7.21
C PHE A 451 2.44 9.89 5.90
N ASP A 452 1.46 10.15 5.04
CA ASP A 452 1.61 11.20 4.04
C ASP A 452 1.38 12.54 4.72
N SER A 453 1.76 13.62 4.03
CA SER A 453 1.26 14.93 4.42
C SER A 453 -0.25 14.99 4.22
N GLY A 454 -0.96 15.48 5.23
CA GLY A 454 -2.39 15.71 5.17
C GLY A 454 -3.03 15.69 6.54
N ASN A 455 -4.35 15.83 6.55
CA ASN A 455 -5.13 15.76 7.77
C ASN A 455 -5.52 14.32 8.07
N TYR A 456 -5.42 13.94 9.33
CA TYR A 456 -5.74 12.60 9.81
C TYR A 456 -6.75 12.68 10.95
N GLN A 457 -7.76 11.84 10.86
CA GLN A 457 -8.76 11.64 11.91
C GLN A 457 -8.28 10.54 12.86
N PHE A 458 -8.17 10.87 14.13
CA PHE A 458 -7.84 9.98 15.25
C PHE A 458 -9.13 9.71 16.02
N LYS A 459 -9.46 8.43 16.21
CA LYS A 459 -10.66 7.96 16.88
C LYS A 459 -10.26 7.13 18.08
N VAL A 460 -10.70 7.53 19.28
CA VAL A 460 -10.48 6.81 20.53
C VAL A 460 -11.84 6.46 21.14
N LEU A 461 -12.05 5.19 21.47
CA LEU A 461 -13.15 4.74 22.30
C LEU A 461 -12.54 4.11 23.56
N ALA A 462 -12.92 4.58 24.74
CA ALA A 462 -12.35 4.10 25.99
C ALA A 462 -13.36 4.13 27.14
N ASP A 463 -13.11 3.27 28.13
CA ASP A 463 -13.66 3.36 29.49
C ASP A 463 -12.47 3.44 30.44
N GLY A 464 -12.16 4.66 30.88
CA GLY A 464 -10.84 5.03 31.43
C GLY A 464 -10.34 6.38 30.92
N GLY A 465 -9.19 6.82 31.41
CA GLY A 465 -8.49 8.00 30.92
C GLY A 465 -7.42 7.64 29.89
N TYR A 466 -7.12 8.57 28.99
CA TYR A 466 -6.10 8.35 27.96
C TYR A 466 -5.47 9.65 27.46
N LYS A 467 -4.27 9.50 26.89
CA LYS A 467 -3.51 10.56 26.23
C LYS A 467 -2.96 10.05 24.91
N VAL A 468 -2.95 10.90 23.88
CA VAL A 468 -2.36 10.59 22.57
C VAL A 468 -1.29 11.61 22.25
N TYR A 469 -0.13 11.11 21.84
CA TYR A 469 1.03 11.91 21.45
C TYR A 469 1.45 11.56 20.02
N ILE A 470 1.93 12.57 19.30
CA ILE A 470 2.59 12.44 18.00
C ILE A 470 3.96 13.10 18.15
N ASP A 471 5.03 12.33 17.93
CA ASP A 471 6.43 12.76 18.13
C ASP A 471 6.65 13.42 19.50
N ASP A 472 6.14 12.75 20.53
CA ASP A 472 6.16 13.20 21.93
C ASP A 472 5.42 14.52 22.22
N VAL A 473 4.76 15.12 21.23
CA VAL A 473 3.84 16.25 21.42
C VAL A 473 2.44 15.73 21.81
N LEU A 474 1.93 16.17 22.96
CA LEU A 474 0.58 15.83 23.44
C LEU A 474 -0.49 16.44 22.51
N LYS A 475 -1.38 15.59 21.98
CA LYS A 475 -2.46 15.98 21.06
C LYS A 475 -3.85 15.80 21.65
N ILE A 476 -4.06 14.75 22.44
CA ILE A 476 -5.33 14.48 23.13
C ILE A 476 -5.01 14.19 24.59
N ASP A 477 -5.74 14.80 25.52
CA ASP A 477 -5.65 14.53 26.96
C ASP A 477 -7.06 14.44 27.55
N ILE A 478 -7.47 13.23 27.92
CA ILE A 478 -8.77 12.96 28.51
C ILE A 478 -8.56 12.24 29.84
N SER A 479 -9.06 12.85 30.91
CA SER A 479 -8.79 12.43 32.29
C SER A 479 -9.55 11.17 32.73
N GLN A 480 -10.77 10.99 32.21
CA GLN A 480 -11.62 9.81 32.45
C GLN A 480 -12.78 9.84 31.45
N THR A 481 -13.22 8.66 31.02
CA THR A 481 -14.45 8.46 30.25
C THR A 481 -15.16 7.21 30.76
N SER A 482 -16.46 7.11 30.50
CA SER A 482 -17.30 5.91 30.69
C SER A 482 -18.10 5.61 29.40
N SER A 483 -17.56 6.06 28.25
CA SER A 483 -18.35 6.42 27.07
C SER A 483 -18.46 5.29 26.05
N VAL A 484 -19.68 5.01 25.59
CA VAL A 484 -19.98 4.28 24.34
C VAL A 484 -19.74 5.13 23.08
N THR A 485 -19.52 6.44 23.23
CA THR A 485 -19.29 7.37 22.11
C THR A 485 -17.79 7.61 21.91
N PRO A 486 -17.26 7.43 20.69
CA PRO A 486 -15.84 7.64 20.40
C PRO A 486 -15.49 9.14 20.39
N ASN A 487 -14.35 9.50 20.96
CA ASN A 487 -13.70 10.80 20.72
C ASN A 487 -13.09 10.79 19.31
N ILE A 488 -13.38 11.83 18.53
CA ILE A 488 -12.87 12.01 17.18
C ILE A 488 -12.16 13.35 17.11
N SER A 489 -10.86 13.33 16.80
CA SER A 489 -10.01 14.51 16.67
C SER A 489 -9.29 14.49 15.33
N ASN A 490 -9.10 15.65 14.71
CA ASN A 490 -8.42 15.75 13.42
C ASN A 490 -7.11 16.55 13.58
N PHE A 491 -6.01 16.05 13.01
CA PHE A 491 -4.70 16.69 13.08
C PHE A 491 -4.05 16.74 11.71
N ASP A 492 -3.40 17.86 11.38
CA ASP A 492 -2.50 17.92 10.24
C ASP A 492 -1.17 17.25 10.61
N ILE A 493 -0.76 16.29 9.80
CA ILE A 493 0.46 15.51 9.97
C ILE A 493 1.32 15.73 8.73
N SER A 494 2.62 15.93 8.93
CA SER A 494 3.60 15.99 7.86
C SER A 494 3.82 14.62 7.23
N ALA A 495 4.40 14.59 6.03
CA ALA A 495 4.82 13.31 5.45
C ALA A 495 5.98 12.70 6.24
N GLY A 496 6.05 11.38 6.26
CA GLY A 496 7.15 10.59 6.80
C GLY A 496 6.78 9.76 8.02
N PRO A 497 7.75 9.03 8.59
CA PRO A 497 7.55 8.23 9.80
C PRO A 497 7.43 9.10 11.05
N HIS A 498 6.37 8.88 11.82
CA HIS A 498 6.05 9.55 13.07
C HIS A 498 5.89 8.53 14.21
N ILE A 499 6.26 8.92 15.43
CA ILE A 499 6.03 8.09 16.61
C ILE A 499 4.65 8.42 17.17
N ILE A 500 3.76 7.44 17.18
CA ILE A 500 2.47 7.54 17.88
C ILE A 500 2.59 6.85 19.22
N LYS A 501 2.22 7.56 20.29
CA LYS A 501 2.15 7.03 21.66
C LYS A 501 0.74 7.23 22.22
N VAL A 502 0.16 6.17 22.76
CA VAL A 502 -1.16 6.19 23.40
C VAL A 502 -0.99 5.68 24.83
N ASP A 503 -1.15 6.58 25.79
CA ASP A 503 -1.12 6.25 27.21
C ASP A 503 -2.57 6.08 27.69
N TYR A 504 -2.91 4.93 28.25
CA TYR A 504 -4.23 4.64 28.80
C TYR A 504 -4.11 4.27 30.27
N TYR A 505 -5.06 4.68 31.09
CA TYR A 505 -5.09 4.35 32.51
C TYR A 505 -6.53 4.11 32.97
N ASN A 506 -6.67 3.07 33.78
CA ASN A 506 -7.92 2.74 34.45
C ASN A 506 -7.71 2.89 35.95
N ARG A 507 -8.54 3.72 36.59
CA ARG A 507 -8.50 3.92 38.05
C ARG A 507 -9.45 2.98 38.77
N LEU A 508 -10.65 2.82 38.24
CA LEU A 508 -11.71 1.99 38.79
C LEU A 508 -12.70 1.60 37.70
N GLY A 509 -13.25 0.39 37.79
CA GLY A 509 -14.43 -0.04 37.06
C GLY A 509 -14.09 -0.79 35.77
N LYS A 510 -14.86 -0.52 34.72
CA LYS A 510 -14.66 -1.21 33.45
C LYS A 510 -13.43 -0.65 32.74
N ALA A 511 -12.72 -1.51 32.02
CA ALA A 511 -11.58 -1.13 31.22
C ALA A 511 -11.75 -1.53 29.74
N SER A 512 -11.72 -0.53 28.87
CA SER A 512 -11.69 -0.74 27.43
C SER A 512 -10.90 0.36 26.73
N LEU A 513 -10.26 0.01 25.61
CA LEU A 513 -9.60 0.95 24.73
C LEU A 513 -9.59 0.43 23.29
N LYS A 514 -10.07 1.26 22.38
CA LYS A 514 -9.89 1.12 20.95
C LYS A 514 -9.33 2.41 20.38
N PHE A 515 -8.23 2.30 19.64
CA PHE A 515 -7.60 3.43 18.96
C PHE A 515 -7.46 3.14 17.47
N GLU A 516 -7.97 4.06 16.65
CA GLU A 516 -7.95 3.99 15.20
C GLU A 516 -7.53 5.36 14.63
N TYR A 517 -6.88 5.36 13.48
CA TYR A 517 -6.66 6.58 12.71
C TYR A 517 -6.85 6.30 11.23
N LYS A 518 -7.26 7.33 10.49
CA LYS A 518 -7.38 7.29 9.03
C LYS A 518 -7.07 8.67 8.46
N LYS A 519 -6.58 8.72 7.23
CA LYS A 519 -6.44 9.99 6.51
C LYS A 519 -7.84 10.59 6.36
N GLY A 520 -8.01 11.82 6.84
CA GLY A 520 -9.24 12.58 6.67
C GLY A 520 -9.39 12.99 5.21
N LEU A 521 -10.61 12.92 4.68
CA LEU A 521 -10.95 13.59 3.44
C LEU A 521 -11.11 15.07 3.77
N ILE A 522 -10.04 15.86 3.64
CA ILE A 522 -10.17 17.30 3.52
C ILE A 522 -10.30 17.62 2.04
N SER A 523 -11.46 18.15 1.68
CA SER A 523 -11.63 18.84 0.40
C SER A 523 -11.38 20.31 0.59
N VAL A 524 -10.35 20.82 -0.09
CA VAL A 524 -10.18 22.25 -0.31
C VAL A 524 -11.33 22.69 -1.22
N CYS A 525 -12.18 23.60 -0.77
CA CYS A 525 -13.24 24.14 -1.61
C CYS A 525 -12.58 24.92 -2.78
N LYS A 526 -12.53 24.30 -3.96
CA LYS A 526 -12.11 24.95 -5.22
C LYS A 526 -13.35 25.41 -5.98
N LEU A 527 -13.24 26.56 -6.65
CA LEU A 527 -14.34 27.18 -7.41
C LEU A 527 -14.92 26.18 -8.43
N GLY A 528 -16.23 25.95 -8.37
CA GLY A 528 -16.96 25.08 -9.32
C GLY A 528 -16.87 23.57 -9.09
N ALA A 529 -16.17 23.10 -8.04
CA ALA A 529 -16.14 21.68 -7.71
C ALA A 529 -17.37 21.29 -6.89
N VAL A 530 -18.28 20.51 -7.47
CA VAL A 530 -19.23 19.69 -6.72
C VAL A 530 -18.42 18.51 -6.20
N ASP A 531 -17.92 18.60 -4.97
CA ASP A 531 -17.17 17.48 -4.40
C ASP A 531 -18.15 16.35 -4.04
N THR A 532 -18.14 15.29 -4.85
CA THR A 532 -19.01 14.12 -4.73
C THR A 532 -18.49 13.07 -3.76
N VAL A 533 -17.37 13.30 -3.06
CA VAL A 533 -16.76 12.27 -2.20
C VAL A 533 -17.19 12.42 -0.75
N GLY A 534 -18.30 11.76 -0.39
CA GLY A 534 -18.54 11.25 0.96
C GLY A 534 -19.47 12.02 1.90
N CYS A 535 -19.96 13.21 1.55
CA CYS A 535 -20.86 14.01 2.39
C CYS A 535 -22.03 14.58 1.57
N ASN A 536 -23.26 14.42 2.04
CA ASN A 536 -24.48 14.75 1.29
C ASN A 536 -24.96 16.17 1.62
N GLN A 537 -24.51 17.19 0.87
CA GLN A 537 -25.22 18.46 0.60
C GLN A 537 -24.39 19.38 -0.34
N VAL A 538 -25.09 20.13 -1.19
CA VAL A 538 -24.55 21.02 -2.25
C VAL A 538 -24.52 22.47 -1.76
N GLY A 539 -23.36 23.14 -1.79
CA GLY A 539 -23.24 24.58 -1.53
C GLY A 539 -21.79 25.10 -1.58
N SER A 540 -21.57 26.23 -2.23
CA SER A 540 -20.24 26.82 -2.50
C SER A 540 -19.70 27.63 -1.31
N CYS A 541 -18.51 27.31 -0.81
CA CYS A 541 -17.68 28.20 0.03
C CYS A 541 -16.38 28.52 -0.75
N ARG A 542 -15.87 29.76 -0.72
CA ARG A 542 -14.59 30.13 -1.37
C ARG A 542 -13.55 30.44 -0.30
N GLY A 543 -12.36 29.82 -0.38
CA GLY A 543 -11.22 30.16 0.48
C GLY A 543 -11.30 29.71 1.94
N ALA A 544 -12.36 29.00 2.34
CA ALA A 544 -12.55 28.46 3.70
C ALA A 544 -12.40 26.93 3.75
N TYR A 545 -12.23 26.39 4.96
CA TYR A 545 -12.22 24.96 5.24
C TYR A 545 -13.56 24.52 5.83
N ARG A 546 -14.06 23.33 5.48
CA ARG A 546 -15.19 22.66 6.16
C ARG A 546 -14.75 21.28 6.61
N SER A 547 -15.21 20.84 7.78
CA SER A 547 -15.05 19.47 8.26
C SER A 547 -16.33 18.69 7.96
N CYS A 548 -16.20 17.44 7.52
CA CYS A 548 -17.35 16.55 7.40
C CYS A 548 -17.61 15.83 8.73
N GLY A 549 -18.85 15.94 9.22
CA GLY A 549 -19.32 15.28 10.43
C GLY A 549 -19.46 13.77 10.28
N GLY A 550 -19.55 13.07 11.41
CA GLY A 550 -19.73 11.61 11.43
C GLY A 550 -21.08 11.12 10.90
N ASP A 551 -22.02 12.04 10.67
CA ASP A 551 -23.34 11.85 10.07
C ASP A 551 -23.38 12.06 8.54
N GLY A 552 -22.24 12.40 7.93
CA GLY A 552 -22.14 12.69 6.50
C GLY A 552 -22.63 14.08 6.10
N THR A 553 -22.79 15.01 7.06
CA THR A 553 -23.12 16.42 6.77
C THR A 553 -21.89 17.32 6.89
N TRP A 554 -21.84 18.40 6.10
CA TRP A 554 -20.76 19.37 6.17
C TRP A 554 -20.96 20.35 7.34
N GLY A 555 -19.95 20.48 8.22
CA GLY A 555 -19.91 21.49 9.26
C GLY A 555 -19.79 22.93 8.72
N PRO A 556 -19.87 23.96 9.58
CA PRO A 556 -19.73 25.37 9.16
C PRO A 556 -18.35 25.66 8.54
N CYS A 557 -18.28 26.65 7.64
CA CYS A 557 -17.02 27.12 7.06
C CYS A 557 -16.13 27.79 8.12
N SER A 558 -14.83 27.50 8.10
CA SER A 558 -13.85 27.97 9.09
C SER A 558 -12.56 28.45 8.40
N LYS A 559 -12.42 29.77 8.15
CA LYS A 559 -11.28 30.61 8.60
C LYS A 559 -11.42 32.12 8.31
N VAL A 560 -10.65 32.88 9.10
CA VAL A 560 -10.50 34.33 9.40
C VAL A 560 -10.82 35.36 8.29
N ALA A 561 -11.52 36.42 8.69
CA ALA A 561 -11.83 37.63 7.91
C ALA A 561 -10.59 38.35 7.38
N SER A 562 -10.46 38.42 6.05
CA SER A 562 -9.61 39.40 5.34
C SER A 562 -10.39 40.72 5.16
N ALA A 563 -9.67 41.82 4.91
CA ALA A 563 -10.27 43.08 4.47
C ALA A 563 -10.77 42.97 3.01
N GLU A 564 -11.88 43.63 2.69
CA GLU A 564 -12.49 43.61 1.36
C GLU A 564 -11.60 44.29 0.30
N ILE A 565 -11.49 43.69 -0.89
CA ILE A 565 -10.71 44.18 -2.01
C ILE A 565 -11.66 44.70 -3.08
N CYS A 566 -11.71 46.01 -3.22
CA CYS A 566 -12.69 46.68 -4.06
C CYS A 566 -12.45 46.51 -5.56
N GLY A 567 -13.51 46.09 -6.26
CA GLY A 567 -13.55 46.01 -7.72
C GLY A 567 -13.00 44.69 -8.27
N ASP A 568 -12.84 43.67 -7.43
CA ASP A 568 -12.47 42.32 -7.86
C ASP A 568 -13.70 41.43 -8.15
N GLY A 569 -14.92 41.90 -7.79
CA GLY A 569 -16.17 41.20 -8.01
C GLY A 569 -16.36 40.01 -7.07
N LEU A 570 -15.62 39.96 -5.97
CA LEU A 570 -15.59 38.87 -5.01
C LEU A 570 -16.09 39.36 -3.64
N ASP A 571 -16.53 38.42 -2.80
CA ASP A 571 -16.83 38.64 -1.37
C ASP A 571 -15.62 38.12 -0.58
N ASN A 572 -14.64 38.99 -0.34
CA ASN A 572 -13.35 38.59 0.26
C ASN A 572 -13.43 38.40 1.78
N ASN A 573 -14.47 38.92 2.42
CA ASN A 573 -14.70 38.84 3.85
C ASN A 573 -15.78 37.81 4.26
N CYS A 574 -16.51 37.26 3.28
CA CYS A 574 -17.53 36.22 3.43
C CYS A 574 -18.73 36.62 4.30
N ASP A 575 -19.12 37.89 4.29
CA ASP A 575 -20.32 38.37 4.99
C ASP A 575 -21.61 38.27 4.14
N GLY A 576 -21.49 37.87 2.88
CA GLY A 576 -22.59 37.67 1.95
C GLY A 576 -22.85 38.84 1.00
N VAL A 577 -22.00 39.88 1.02
CA VAL A 577 -22.11 41.05 0.15
C VAL A 577 -20.80 41.24 -0.64
N VAL A 578 -20.91 41.36 -1.96
CA VAL A 578 -19.73 41.54 -2.86
C VAL A 578 -19.34 43.02 -2.93
N ASP A 579 -18.03 43.31 -2.86
CA ASP A 579 -17.42 44.64 -3.02
C ASP A 579 -18.00 45.71 -2.05
N ASP A 580 -18.22 45.36 -0.77
CA ASP A 580 -18.74 46.28 0.23
C ASP A 580 -17.65 47.14 0.91
N ARG A 581 -18.04 48.31 1.44
CA ARG A 581 -17.16 49.23 2.21
C ARG A 581 -15.93 49.78 1.47
N CYS A 582 -16.05 49.96 0.15
CA CYS A 582 -15.00 50.49 -0.70
C CYS A 582 -14.80 52.02 -0.64
N PRO A 583 -13.57 52.52 -0.39
CA PRO A 583 -13.30 53.96 -0.38
C PRO A 583 -13.20 54.52 -1.81
N VAL A 584 -13.91 55.62 -2.08
CA VAL A 584 -13.91 56.31 -3.38
C VAL A 584 -12.74 57.31 -3.45
N THR A 585 -11.67 57.04 -4.20
CA THR A 585 -10.72 58.10 -4.65
C THR A 585 -9.88 57.72 -5.88
N THR A 586 -9.58 58.76 -6.67
CA THR A 586 -8.99 58.87 -8.01
C THR A 586 -7.46 58.68 -8.13
N ASN A 587 -7.03 58.10 -9.26
CA ASN A 587 -5.78 58.27 -10.06
C ASN A 587 -4.40 58.53 -9.40
N LEU A 588 -3.35 57.80 -9.85
CA LEU A 588 -2.21 58.30 -10.67
C LEU A 588 -1.11 57.25 -10.97
N THR A 589 -0.72 57.18 -12.26
CA THR A 589 0.59 56.77 -12.87
C THR A 589 1.06 55.30 -12.81
N GLY A 590 1.39 54.57 -13.89
CA GLY A 590 1.37 54.88 -15.32
C GLY A 590 2.05 53.79 -16.19
N GLN A 591 1.39 53.39 -17.29
CA GLN A 591 1.93 53.23 -18.66
C GLN A 591 0.83 52.63 -19.57
N VAL A 592 0.59 53.23 -20.73
CA VAL A 592 -0.48 52.90 -21.70
C VAL A 592 0.15 52.31 -22.98
N CYS A 593 -0.35 51.17 -23.49
CA CYS A 593 0.01 50.64 -24.81
C CYS A 593 -0.50 51.58 -25.92
N SER A 594 0.34 52.03 -26.86
CA SER A 594 -0.08 52.72 -28.09
C SER A 594 0.28 51.90 -29.35
N SER A 595 -0.62 51.94 -30.35
CA SER A 595 -0.59 51.23 -31.64
C SER A 595 -0.57 52.26 -32.78
N PRO A 596 -0.19 51.96 -34.06
CA PRO A 596 0.10 50.64 -34.65
C PRO A 596 1.51 50.52 -35.25
N TRP A 597 2.17 49.37 -35.09
CA TRP A 597 2.90 48.60 -36.13
C TRP A 597 3.65 47.41 -35.46
N THR A 598 3.24 46.20 -35.87
CA THR A 598 3.99 44.92 -36.01
C THR A 598 5.01 44.47 -34.95
N THR A 599 4.62 43.39 -34.24
CA THR A 599 5.41 42.20 -33.89
C THR A 599 6.94 42.31 -33.82
N THR A 600 7.51 42.18 -32.61
CA THR A 600 8.33 41.02 -32.21
C THR A 600 8.84 41.19 -30.77
N THR A 601 8.13 40.61 -29.80
CA THR A 601 8.72 39.97 -28.61
C THR A 601 7.65 39.15 -27.89
N LYS A 602 8.06 37.98 -27.42
CA LYS A 602 7.27 36.81 -27.03
C LYS A 602 6.08 37.10 -26.09
N GLY A 603 4.87 36.64 -26.48
CA GLY A 603 3.85 36.10 -25.56
C GLY A 603 2.90 37.04 -24.80
N CYS A 604 2.79 38.33 -25.16
CA CYS A 604 1.87 39.27 -24.48
C CYS A 604 0.84 39.90 -25.43
N THR A 605 -0.35 40.23 -24.91
CA THR A 605 -1.46 40.89 -25.64
C THR A 605 -1.97 42.09 -24.84
N CYS A 606 -2.24 43.24 -25.47
CA CYS A 606 -2.89 44.38 -24.80
C CYS A 606 -4.42 44.30 -24.98
N VAL A 607 -5.18 44.57 -23.91
CA VAL A 607 -6.65 44.74 -23.95
C VAL A 607 -6.96 46.05 -23.22
N GLY A 608 -7.42 47.07 -23.96
CA GLY A 608 -7.59 48.42 -23.41
C GLY A 608 -6.25 49.04 -22.96
N ALA A 609 -6.24 49.71 -21.79
CA ALA A 609 -5.03 50.31 -21.22
C ALA A 609 -4.11 49.31 -20.49
N ALA A 610 -4.45 48.02 -20.45
CA ALA A 610 -3.74 46.99 -19.68
C ALA A 610 -3.02 45.96 -20.58
N ARG A 611 -1.87 45.46 -20.08
CA ARG A 611 -1.02 44.45 -20.75
C ARG A 611 -1.15 43.10 -20.06
N TYR A 612 -1.35 42.03 -20.82
CA TYR A 612 -1.45 40.65 -20.34
C TYR A 612 -0.34 39.78 -20.95
N CYS A 613 0.35 38.97 -20.14
CA CYS A 613 1.42 38.07 -20.58
C CYS A 613 1.17 36.63 -20.09
N ASN A 614 1.39 35.62 -20.93
CA ASN A 614 1.16 34.21 -20.61
C ASN A 614 2.36 33.60 -19.84
N PRO A 615 2.15 32.97 -18.66
CA PRO A 615 3.24 32.41 -17.85
C PRO A 615 3.80 31.04 -18.30
N TYR A 616 3.35 30.46 -19.42
CA TYR A 616 3.75 29.10 -19.86
C TYR A 616 4.79 29.05 -21.01
N TYR A 617 5.79 29.93 -21.01
CA TYR A 617 6.99 29.76 -21.84
C TYR A 617 8.24 29.73 -20.95
N ASN A 618 8.65 28.52 -20.54
CA ASN A 618 10.02 28.28 -20.11
C ASN A 618 10.83 27.85 -21.34
N ASP A 619 11.76 28.72 -21.73
CA ASP A 619 12.73 28.50 -22.80
C ASP A 619 13.62 27.28 -22.47
N GLY A 620 13.81 26.41 -23.47
CA GLY A 620 14.87 25.42 -23.46
C GLY A 620 16.24 26.11 -23.51
N LEU A 621 17.17 25.61 -22.70
CA LEU A 621 18.59 25.95 -22.78
C LEU A 621 19.42 24.69 -23.02
N VAL A 622 19.89 24.60 -24.27
CA VAL A 622 21.21 24.14 -24.75
C VAL A 622 21.63 22.69 -24.44
N THR A 623 21.58 21.88 -25.49
CA THR A 623 22.30 20.62 -25.67
C THR A 623 23.82 20.82 -25.72
N GLY A 624 24.56 19.97 -24.99
CA GLY A 624 25.91 19.55 -25.37
C GLY A 624 27.05 19.89 -24.41
N GLN A 625 27.22 19.11 -23.33
CA GLN A 625 28.54 18.85 -22.73
C GLN A 625 28.62 17.43 -22.16
N ARG A 626 29.69 16.71 -22.53
CA ARG A 626 30.09 15.41 -21.96
C ARG A 626 30.57 15.63 -20.53
N TRP A 627 30.09 14.84 -19.58
CA TRP A 627 30.59 14.86 -18.21
C TRP A 627 31.81 13.93 -18.08
N THR A 628 33.00 14.51 -17.93
CA THR A 628 34.22 13.79 -17.50
C THR A 628 34.32 13.89 -15.98
N ARG A 629 34.59 12.76 -15.30
CA ARG A 629 34.84 12.68 -13.85
C ARG A 629 36.10 13.45 -13.44
N CYS A 630 36.05 14.13 -12.30
CA CYS A 630 37.24 14.50 -11.52
C CYS A 630 37.09 14.00 -10.07
N PHE A 631 38.08 13.24 -9.59
CA PHE A 631 38.31 12.96 -8.17
C PHE A 631 39.34 13.98 -7.62
N PRO A 632 39.31 14.30 -6.31
CA PRO A 632 40.29 15.22 -5.73
C PRO A 632 41.65 14.54 -5.58
N SER A 633 42.68 15.15 -6.19
CA SER A 633 44.11 14.92 -5.95
C SER A 633 44.74 16.25 -5.51
N PRO A 634 45.78 16.27 -4.67
CA PRO A 634 46.26 17.48 -3.99
C PRO A 634 47.09 18.46 -4.83
N GLU A 635 47.12 18.35 -6.16
CA GLU A 635 47.91 19.25 -7.00
C GLU A 635 47.06 19.87 -8.11
N ASN A 636 46.85 21.18 -7.98
CA ASN A 636 46.21 22.05 -8.95
C ASN A 636 46.93 21.98 -10.29
N ASN A 637 46.27 21.45 -11.33
CA ASN A 637 46.26 22.01 -12.68
C ASN A 637 45.30 21.20 -13.58
N CYS A 638 44.18 21.81 -13.97
CA CYS A 638 43.35 21.35 -15.08
C CYS A 638 43.61 22.26 -16.29
N GLN A 639 44.08 21.69 -17.41
CA GLN A 639 43.89 22.27 -18.74
C GLN A 639 43.05 21.32 -19.59
N SER A 640 42.30 21.94 -20.49
CA SER A 640 41.02 21.57 -21.14
C SER A 640 40.84 20.14 -21.66
#